data_AF-A0A9D0ZX34-F1
#
_entry.id   AF-A0A9D0ZX34-F1
#
_cell.length_a   1.000
_cell.length_b   1.000
_cell.length_c   1.000
_cell.angle_alpha   90.00
_cell.angle_beta   90.00
_cell.angle_gamma   90.00
#
_symmetry.space_group_name_H-M   'P 1'
#
loop_
_entity.id
_entity.type
_entity.pdbx_description
1 polymer ?
#
loop_
_entity_poly.entity_id
_entity_poly.type
_entity_poly.pdbx_seq_one_letter_code
_entity_poly.pdbx_strand_id
1 'polypeptide(L)'
;MKEKRMPWLKMFLAAVFVFLCPLLAGGKAEAYPYYYVYVGETITIEDDNMTNGAGYFKSWNTTSGLISISPIGVPGRETKCKVTGMKPGRADIVCTTDSISISGVGSTTTKIHEIVVLEPLEDVAFTVGSQNFNVGNESADSNDSLAMQAGETTTVKIAAVPSSSGLRSMQVTSSKTSVVSVTNATSTQAVTLTAKKNGEARITMKVNSGDGDKEYQKNYSFNVKVGPKVTSLSINKSSMEMEAGDSGYFSLRVDPVPSNAPLGTVTFTSSDPSVVRIKSSNTSHSMTGAGEHSDDAYCSLTPLKAGTAVITAEANGKSVSCRVTVKGTEPSGIRLNQTFLELTVGDSAKLSATVTPASAAGAAVTWESSEPDCVTVDSQGNVKAAAYTPYYVTITARTANGKTAECSVGMMPKIPNKVSLNKTKLTLQAGKSETLKVTLSPSPNSQYYWYWTTSDDSIVTVDQNGKITAKKKGTAKITVQAGPDKTATCTVTVGTGSSSGSSASSSDTKALAAGKTFKYRNNTYKVKKSQNNINYVSLYRLGSKKAASVSIPATVKYQGVTYRVNEIAAKVFMNCTSLRKVTIGRYVTTIGTYAFRGCKKLTSVSIPASVTKINTGAFYGCTGLKKVTLGKKVKTIGRYAFRGCTSLTSVKLPSSVTTVSQGAFYGCKRLKRLTIQSTKLKTVGKGAIKGIYKKAVIKVPKAKVKSYQKLFKSSTGFVKTMKVSK
;
A
#
# COMPACT_ATOMS: atom_id res chain seq x y z
N MET A 1 -74.48 4.51 8.35
CA MET A 1 -73.76 3.22 8.36
C MET A 1 -72.29 3.55 8.58
N LYS A 2 -71.71 3.16 9.72
CA LYS A 2 -71.08 1.82 9.91
C LYS A 2 -70.01 1.62 8.83
N GLU A 3 -68.75 1.30 9.11
CA GLU A 3 -68.11 0.72 10.27
C GLU A 3 -66.60 0.75 10.02
N LYS A 4 -65.83 0.91 11.10
CA LYS A 4 -64.65 0.12 11.49
C LYS A 4 -63.54 -0.27 10.48
N ARG A 5 -62.32 -0.09 11.02
CA ARG A 5 -61.08 -0.88 10.88
C ARG A 5 -60.29 -0.73 9.57
N MET A 6 -59.15 -0.03 9.66
CA MET A 6 -57.80 -0.55 9.30
C MET A 6 -56.70 0.53 9.54
N PRO A 7 -55.93 0.45 10.64
CA PRO A 7 -54.83 1.40 10.92
C PRO A 7 -53.62 1.28 9.98
N TRP A 8 -53.48 0.20 9.20
CA TRP A 8 -52.29 0.00 8.37
C TRP A 8 -52.23 0.89 7.13
N LEU A 9 -53.37 1.39 6.62
CA LEU A 9 -53.41 2.15 5.36
C LEU A 9 -53.08 3.64 5.56
N LYS A 10 -53.33 4.18 6.77
CA LYS A 10 -52.90 5.54 7.17
C LYS A 10 -51.40 5.63 7.43
N MET A 11 -50.76 4.57 7.93
CA MET A 11 -49.29 4.54 8.05
C MET A 11 -48.58 4.41 6.70
N PHE A 12 -49.17 3.71 5.72
CA PHE A 12 -48.56 3.57 4.40
C PHE A 12 -48.69 4.84 3.55
N LEU A 13 -49.79 5.60 3.68
CA LEU A 13 -49.94 6.91 3.02
C LEU A 13 -49.17 8.05 3.74
N ALA A 14 -48.97 7.98 5.05
CA ALA A 14 -48.11 8.93 5.78
C ALA A 14 -46.61 8.74 5.48
N ALA A 15 -46.15 7.49 5.25
CA ALA A 15 -44.76 7.22 4.90
C ALA A 15 -44.42 7.61 3.44
N VAL A 16 -45.38 7.57 2.51
CA VAL A 16 -45.18 8.01 1.12
C VAL A 16 -45.23 9.55 0.97
N PHE A 17 -45.91 10.27 1.88
CA PHE A 17 -45.94 11.75 1.88
C PHE A 17 -44.69 12.41 2.50
N VAL A 18 -43.91 11.69 3.33
CA VAL A 18 -42.66 12.20 3.94
C VAL A 18 -41.44 12.06 3.01
N PHE A 19 -41.50 11.21 1.98
CA PHE A 19 -40.35 10.96 1.09
C PHE A 19 -40.40 11.66 -0.28
N LEU A 20 -41.41 12.47 -0.58
CA LEU A 20 -41.53 13.16 -1.89
C LEU A 20 -41.77 14.69 -1.84
N CYS A 21 -41.70 15.32 -0.66
CA CYS A 21 -41.95 16.76 -0.50
C CYS A 21 -40.76 17.68 -0.11
N PRO A 22 -39.47 17.43 -0.48
CA PRO A 22 -38.45 18.48 -0.47
C PRO A 22 -38.08 19.06 -1.85
N LEU A 23 -38.90 18.91 -2.89
CA LEU A 23 -38.59 19.45 -4.22
C LEU A 23 -39.52 20.57 -4.74
N LEU A 24 -40.54 20.98 -3.97
CA LEU A 24 -41.47 22.04 -4.38
C LEU A 24 -41.99 22.85 -3.17
N ALA A 25 -41.16 23.71 -2.59
CA ALA A 25 -41.50 24.96 -1.89
C ALA A 25 -40.35 25.35 -0.93
N GLY A 26 -39.56 26.35 -1.30
CA GLY A 26 -38.50 26.92 -0.46
C GLY A 26 -39.05 27.73 0.71
N GLY A 27 -39.49 27.07 1.78
CA GLY A 27 -39.89 27.70 3.04
C GLY A 27 -39.26 26.97 4.23
N LYS A 28 -38.42 27.65 4.99
CA LYS A 28 -37.81 27.15 6.23
C LYS A 28 -38.89 27.03 7.32
N ALA A 29 -39.02 25.87 7.94
CA ALA A 29 -39.67 25.74 9.23
C ALA A 29 -38.63 26.02 10.32
N GLU A 30 -38.69 27.20 10.93
CA GLU A 30 -37.86 27.54 12.09
C GLU A 30 -38.51 26.97 13.36
N ALA A 31 -37.83 26.03 14.01
CA ALA A 31 -38.14 25.62 15.38
C ALA A 31 -37.55 26.69 16.32
N TYR A 32 -38.39 27.49 16.96
CA TYR A 32 -37.94 28.45 17.97
C TYR A 32 -37.63 27.72 19.28
N PRO A 33 -36.39 27.73 19.81
CA PRO A 33 -36.12 27.21 21.14
C PRO A 33 -36.64 28.19 22.20
N TYR A 34 -37.46 27.69 23.13
CA TYR A 34 -37.80 28.41 24.36
C TYR A 34 -36.61 28.33 25.32
N TYR A 35 -36.18 29.46 25.89
CA TYR A 35 -35.12 29.50 26.90
C TYR A 35 -35.73 29.79 28.28
N TYR A 36 -35.47 28.89 29.24
CA TYR A 36 -35.83 29.05 30.65
C TYR A 36 -34.65 29.67 31.41
N VAL A 37 -34.88 30.72 32.21
CA VAL A 37 -33.80 31.41 32.96
C VAL A 37 -34.25 31.60 34.41
N TYR A 38 -33.42 31.18 35.37
CA TYR A 38 -33.62 31.41 36.81
C TYR A 38 -32.96 32.72 37.25
N VAL A 39 -33.54 33.41 38.24
CA VAL A 39 -32.93 34.61 38.83
C VAL A 39 -31.72 34.20 39.67
N GLY A 40 -30.52 34.60 39.25
CA GLY A 40 -29.28 34.41 40.02
C GLY A 40 -28.16 33.67 39.30
N GLU A 41 -28.38 33.12 38.10
CA GLU A 41 -27.31 32.51 37.29
C GLU A 41 -26.81 33.43 36.17
N THR A 42 -25.51 33.36 35.89
CA THR A 42 -24.91 33.98 34.69
C THR A 42 -24.93 32.95 33.57
N ILE A 43 -25.70 33.18 32.51
CA ILE A 43 -25.71 32.30 31.35
C ILE A 43 -24.82 32.91 30.27
N THR A 44 -23.82 32.15 29.81
CA THR A 44 -23.10 32.43 28.56
C THR A 44 -23.59 31.43 27.52
N ILE A 45 -24.19 31.91 26.43
CA ILE A 45 -24.64 31.07 25.32
C ILE A 45 -23.66 31.31 24.16
N GLU A 46 -22.93 30.26 23.77
CA GLU A 46 -22.22 30.21 22.48
C GLU A 46 -23.14 29.48 21.49
N ASP A 47 -23.53 30.17 20.42
CA ASP A 47 -24.30 29.56 19.33
C ASP A 47 -23.35 29.20 18.19
N ASP A 48 -23.08 27.90 18.02
CA ASP A 48 -22.20 27.37 16.97
C ASP A 48 -22.90 27.18 15.61
N ASN A 49 -24.17 27.60 15.45
CA ASN A 49 -24.93 27.30 14.23
C ASN A 49 -25.62 28.51 13.58
N MET A 50 -24.86 29.53 13.19
CA MET A 50 -25.32 30.57 12.25
C MET A 50 -24.31 30.84 11.13
N THR A 51 -24.48 30.16 9.99
CA THR A 51 -23.83 30.53 8.71
C THR A 51 -24.49 31.79 8.15
N ASN A 52 -23.98 32.96 8.53
CA ASN A 52 -23.72 34.14 7.68
C ASN A 52 -23.35 35.38 8.53
N GLY A 53 -22.06 35.54 8.83
CA GLY A 53 -21.35 36.84 8.78
C GLY A 53 -21.83 38.02 9.64
N ALA A 54 -21.98 37.84 10.97
CA ALA A 54 -21.66 38.83 12.02
C ALA A 54 -22.10 38.24 13.38
N GLY A 55 -21.20 37.58 14.11
CA GLY A 55 -21.51 37.08 15.45
C GLY A 55 -21.59 38.24 16.44
N TYR A 56 -22.54 38.18 17.38
CA TYR A 56 -22.65 39.11 18.49
C TYR A 56 -22.58 38.32 19.80
N PHE A 57 -21.83 38.82 20.79
CA PHE A 57 -21.89 38.30 22.15
C PHE A 57 -22.96 39.05 22.94
N LYS A 58 -23.79 38.31 23.69
CA LYS A 58 -24.72 38.86 24.68
C LYS A 58 -24.24 38.51 26.08
N SER A 59 -24.16 39.51 26.94
CA SER A 59 -24.02 39.30 28.38
C SER A 59 -25.13 40.04 29.12
N TRP A 60 -25.67 39.42 30.17
CA TRP A 60 -26.73 39.98 31.00
C TRP A 60 -26.19 40.25 32.40
N ASN A 61 -26.47 41.44 32.95
CA ASN A 61 -26.21 41.75 34.36
C ASN A 61 -27.53 41.81 35.14
N THR A 62 -27.73 40.84 36.04
CA THR A 62 -28.97 40.68 36.83
C THR A 62 -29.12 41.66 37.98
N THR A 63 -28.08 42.43 38.34
CA THR A 63 -28.19 43.44 39.41
C THR A 63 -28.73 44.78 38.88
N SER A 64 -28.57 45.06 37.58
CA SER A 64 -28.97 46.34 36.96
C SER A 64 -30.02 46.23 35.85
N GLY A 65 -30.36 45.02 35.38
CA GLY A 65 -31.40 44.78 34.37
C GLY A 65 -31.05 45.23 32.95
N LEU A 66 -29.75 45.35 32.64
CA LEU A 66 -29.24 45.80 31.34
C LEU A 66 -28.72 44.63 30.49
N ILE A 67 -29.01 44.67 29.18
CA ILE A 67 -28.43 43.78 28.17
C ILE A 67 -27.40 44.57 27.36
N SER A 68 -26.17 44.05 27.28
CA SER A 68 -25.15 44.55 26.35
C SER A 68 -24.94 43.55 25.20
N ILE A 69 -25.00 44.06 23.97
CA ILE A 69 -24.77 43.31 22.74
C ILE A 69 -23.55 43.89 22.04
N SER A 70 -22.52 43.08 21.78
CA SER A 70 -21.29 43.50 21.10
C SER A 70 -21.02 42.68 19.83
N PRO A 71 -20.80 43.31 18.66
CA PRO A 71 -20.35 42.62 17.46
C PRO A 71 -18.91 42.13 17.59
N ILE A 72 -18.63 40.91 17.13
CA ILE A 72 -17.30 40.33 17.16
C ILE A 72 -16.33 41.13 16.27
N GLY A 73 -15.24 41.63 16.87
CA GLY A 73 -14.08 42.18 16.15
C GLY A 73 -13.95 43.70 16.09
N VAL A 74 -14.78 44.49 16.79
CA VAL A 74 -14.63 45.96 16.83
C VAL A 74 -14.72 46.47 18.29
N PRO A 75 -13.60 46.85 18.93
CA PRO A 75 -13.63 47.39 20.30
C PRO A 75 -14.31 48.76 20.33
N GLY A 76 -15.30 48.95 21.22
CA GLY A 76 -15.84 50.27 21.56
C GLY A 76 -17.22 50.65 21.00
N ARG A 77 -17.96 49.74 20.35
CA ARG A 77 -19.38 49.97 19.98
C ARG A 77 -20.31 49.01 20.72
N GLU A 78 -20.83 49.43 21.88
CA GLU A 78 -21.86 48.71 22.62
C GLU A 78 -23.24 49.35 22.39
N THR A 79 -24.26 48.54 22.12
CA THR A 79 -25.66 48.99 22.16
C THR A 79 -26.28 48.56 23.49
N LYS A 80 -26.77 49.53 24.29
CA LYS A 80 -27.40 49.29 25.59
C LYS A 80 -28.92 49.29 25.43
N CYS A 81 -29.58 48.17 25.73
CA CYS A 81 -31.05 48.12 25.78
C CYS A 81 -31.53 48.04 27.25
N LYS A 82 -32.63 48.73 27.57
CA LYS A 82 -33.23 48.76 28.90
C LYS A 82 -34.49 47.90 28.93
N VAL A 83 -34.58 46.99 29.90
CA VAL A 83 -35.78 46.17 30.11
C VAL A 83 -36.63 46.82 31.20
N THR A 84 -37.93 47.00 30.96
CA THR A 84 -38.85 47.63 31.92
C THR A 84 -40.08 46.77 32.15
N GLY A 85 -40.54 46.67 33.40
CA GLY A 85 -41.81 46.03 33.76
C GLY A 85 -41.74 44.51 33.96
N MET A 86 -40.81 44.02 34.78
CA MET A 86 -40.75 42.59 35.12
C MET A 86 -41.84 42.19 36.12
N LYS A 87 -42.83 41.41 35.66
CA LYS A 87 -43.74 40.60 36.50
C LYS A 87 -43.83 39.18 35.91
N PRO A 88 -44.21 38.15 36.70
CA PRO A 88 -44.31 36.77 36.22
C PRO A 88 -45.22 36.68 34.99
N GLY A 89 -44.76 36.00 33.94
CA GLY A 89 -45.52 35.75 32.71
C GLY A 89 -45.24 36.66 31.49
N ARG A 90 -44.62 37.85 31.63
CA ARG A 90 -44.14 38.63 30.46
C ARG A 90 -43.20 39.79 30.83
N ALA A 91 -42.17 40.03 30.01
CA ALA A 91 -41.37 41.26 30.03
C ALA A 91 -41.16 41.77 28.58
N ASP A 92 -41.24 43.09 28.38
CA ASP A 92 -40.98 43.73 27.08
C ASP A 92 -39.57 44.34 27.06
N ILE A 93 -38.83 44.12 25.96
CA ILE A 93 -37.51 44.72 25.70
C ILE A 93 -37.70 45.90 24.75
N VAL A 94 -37.35 47.12 25.19
CA VAL A 94 -37.37 48.33 24.35
C VAL A 94 -35.93 48.74 24.06
N CYS A 95 -35.54 48.75 22.78
CA CYS A 95 -34.25 49.27 22.34
C CYS A 95 -34.46 50.62 21.66
N THR A 96 -33.92 51.70 22.23
CA THR A 96 -33.86 53.02 21.58
C THR A 96 -32.51 53.17 20.89
N THR A 97 -32.52 53.17 19.56
CA THR A 97 -31.32 53.47 18.76
C THR A 97 -31.32 54.94 18.40
N ASP A 98 -30.66 55.78 19.20
CA ASP A 98 -30.20 57.05 18.65
C ASP A 98 -28.97 56.75 17.79
N SER A 99 -29.09 57.02 16.49
CA SER A 99 -28.03 56.99 15.46
C SER A 99 -27.67 55.66 14.76
N ILE A 100 -28.61 55.06 14.00
CA ILE A 100 -28.25 54.36 12.76
C ILE A 100 -29.31 54.66 11.68
N SER A 101 -28.98 55.60 10.77
CA SER A 101 -29.69 55.80 9.52
C SER A 101 -29.13 54.84 8.46
N ILE A 102 -29.91 53.83 8.07
CA ILE A 102 -29.70 53.12 6.80
C ILE A 102 -30.81 53.59 5.88
N SER A 103 -30.42 54.26 4.80
CA SER A 103 -31.33 54.76 3.77
C SER A 103 -32.11 53.61 3.13
N GLY A 104 -33.43 53.65 3.27
CA GLY A 104 -34.33 53.01 2.31
C GLY A 104 -34.90 51.65 2.69
N VAL A 105 -35.31 51.41 3.93
CA VAL A 105 -36.50 50.59 4.30
C VAL A 105 -36.99 51.11 5.66
N GLY A 106 -38.29 51.36 5.82
CA GLY A 106 -38.89 52.03 6.97
C GLY A 106 -38.65 51.36 8.33
N SER A 107 -38.81 52.15 9.39
CA SER A 107 -38.70 51.72 10.79
C SER A 107 -39.60 50.52 11.09
N THR A 108 -39.01 49.35 11.31
CA THR A 108 -39.71 48.15 11.77
C THR A 108 -39.30 47.84 13.20
N THR A 109 -40.20 48.05 14.15
CA THR A 109 -40.07 47.57 15.53
C THR A 109 -40.17 46.04 15.52
N THR A 110 -39.05 45.34 15.61
CA THR A 110 -39.04 43.87 15.65
C THR A 110 -39.11 43.39 17.10
N LYS A 111 -40.18 42.68 17.49
CA LYS A 111 -40.27 41.97 18.78
C LYS A 111 -39.28 40.81 18.76
N ILE A 112 -38.27 40.83 19.63
CA ILE A 112 -37.13 39.90 19.48
C ILE A 112 -37.38 38.51 20.10
N HIS A 113 -38.09 38.32 21.23
CA HIS A 113 -38.61 37.01 21.70
C HIS A 113 -39.48 37.20 22.97
N GLU A 114 -40.29 36.20 23.33
CA GLU A 114 -41.08 36.15 24.57
C GLU A 114 -40.29 35.38 25.65
N ILE A 115 -39.98 36.02 26.78
CA ILE A 115 -39.28 35.39 27.91
C ILE A 115 -40.30 35.03 28.98
N VAL A 116 -40.36 33.76 29.37
CA VAL A 116 -41.19 33.28 30.48
C VAL A 116 -40.32 33.20 31.74
N VAL A 117 -40.64 34.04 32.73
CA VAL A 117 -40.00 34.04 34.05
C VAL A 117 -40.80 33.09 34.97
N LEU A 118 -40.15 32.04 35.48
CA LEU A 118 -40.73 31.10 36.45
C LEU A 118 -40.50 31.58 37.89
N GLU A 119 -41.43 31.23 38.80
CA GLU A 119 -41.40 31.57 40.23
C GLU A 119 -40.16 31.01 40.96
N PRO A 120 -39.70 31.63 42.06
CA PRO A 120 -38.60 31.10 42.86
C PRO A 120 -38.94 29.71 43.42
N LEU A 121 -38.00 28.77 43.30
CA LEU A 121 -38.13 27.38 43.75
C LEU A 121 -38.60 27.31 45.22
N GLU A 122 -39.77 26.72 45.45
CA GLU A 122 -40.18 26.26 46.79
C GLU A 122 -39.53 24.91 47.18
N ASP A 123 -38.67 24.32 46.34
CA ASP A 123 -38.25 22.92 46.50
C ASP A 123 -36.75 22.73 46.85
N VAL A 124 -36.49 21.90 47.86
CA VAL A 124 -35.16 21.43 48.26
C VAL A 124 -34.65 20.38 47.26
N ALA A 125 -33.45 20.59 46.71
CA ALA A 125 -32.79 19.63 45.81
C ALA A 125 -31.74 18.79 46.55
N PHE A 126 -31.61 17.51 46.21
CA PHE A 126 -30.63 16.60 46.81
C PHE A 126 -29.79 15.88 45.75
N THR A 127 -28.59 15.48 46.17
CA THR A 127 -27.70 14.64 45.37
C THR A 127 -27.44 13.32 46.06
N VAL A 128 -27.39 12.24 45.27
CA VAL A 128 -26.89 10.94 45.72
C VAL A 128 -25.71 10.56 44.85
N GLY A 129 -24.50 10.59 45.43
CA GLY A 129 -23.26 10.52 44.64
C GLY A 129 -23.16 11.69 43.65
N SER A 130 -23.08 11.39 42.35
CA SER A 130 -23.01 12.38 41.26
C SER A 130 -24.36 12.63 40.55
N GLN A 131 -25.46 12.02 41.03
CA GLN A 131 -26.79 12.18 40.43
C GLN A 131 -27.59 13.25 41.17
N ASN A 132 -28.16 14.19 40.41
CA ASN A 132 -29.09 15.21 40.91
C ASN A 132 -30.51 14.64 40.84
N PHE A 133 -31.26 14.71 41.94
CA PHE A 133 -32.68 14.35 41.97
C PHE A 133 -33.49 15.64 42.12
N ASN A 134 -34.16 16.06 41.04
CA ASN A 134 -35.13 17.15 41.06
C ASN A 134 -36.50 16.58 41.41
N VAL A 135 -36.95 16.79 42.64
CA VAL A 135 -38.22 16.22 43.09
C VAL A 135 -39.32 17.28 42.99
N GLY A 136 -40.02 17.29 41.85
CA GLY A 136 -41.33 17.92 41.76
C GLY A 136 -42.34 17.14 42.62
N ASN A 137 -43.30 17.87 43.22
CA ASN A 137 -44.26 17.43 44.25
C ASN A 137 -44.67 15.94 44.27
N GLU A 138 -44.64 15.40 45.49
CA GLU A 138 -45.28 14.16 45.98
C GLU A 138 -44.87 12.84 45.30
N SER A 139 -44.12 12.01 46.05
CA SER A 139 -43.80 10.61 45.74
C SER A 139 -43.23 10.38 44.32
N ALA A 140 -41.90 10.34 44.20
CA ALA A 140 -41.22 9.89 42.99
C ALA A 140 -41.41 8.38 42.75
N ASP A 141 -42.63 7.94 42.44
CA ASP A 141 -42.88 6.59 41.94
C ASP A 141 -42.71 6.61 40.41
N SER A 142 -41.54 6.18 39.93
CA SER A 142 -41.40 5.09 38.92
C SER A 142 -40.10 5.05 38.11
N ASN A 143 -39.15 6.00 38.21
CA ASN A 143 -37.86 5.88 37.47
C ASN A 143 -36.58 6.18 38.27
N ASP A 144 -36.68 6.75 39.48
CA ASP A 144 -35.53 7.11 40.30
C ASP A 144 -35.13 5.96 41.24
N SER A 145 -34.35 5.01 40.71
CA SER A 145 -33.73 3.95 41.52
C SER A 145 -32.21 4.05 41.49
N LEU A 146 -31.59 3.98 42.67
CA LEU A 146 -30.15 3.91 42.81
C LEU A 146 -29.72 2.44 42.84
N ALA A 147 -28.76 2.07 41.99
CA ALA A 147 -28.17 0.74 42.04
C ALA A 147 -26.80 0.78 42.74
N MET A 148 -26.55 -0.17 43.63
CA MET A 148 -25.29 -0.31 44.38
C MET A 148 -24.84 -1.78 44.41
N GLN A 149 -23.55 -2.06 44.61
CA GLN A 149 -23.06 -3.40 44.93
C GLN A 149 -22.90 -3.61 46.44
N ALA A 150 -23.04 -4.85 46.91
CA ALA A 150 -22.81 -5.18 48.31
C ALA A 150 -21.38 -4.78 48.76
N GLY A 151 -21.30 -3.92 49.78
CA GLY A 151 -20.07 -3.32 50.30
C GLY A 151 -19.78 -1.91 49.77
N GLU A 152 -20.52 -1.40 48.78
CA GLU A 152 -20.38 -0.01 48.32
C GLU A 152 -21.01 0.97 49.30
N THR A 153 -20.44 2.18 49.32
CA THR A 153 -20.95 3.32 50.08
C THR A 153 -21.20 4.49 49.15
N THR A 154 -22.29 5.21 49.36
CA THR A 154 -22.55 6.49 48.69
C THR A 154 -23.01 7.53 49.69
N THR A 155 -22.83 8.81 49.37
CA THR A 155 -23.30 9.92 50.20
C THR A 155 -24.54 10.55 49.59
N VAL A 156 -25.53 10.78 50.43
CA VAL A 156 -26.70 11.61 50.16
C VAL A 156 -26.41 13.00 50.74
N LYS A 157 -26.50 14.03 49.92
CA LYS A 157 -26.22 15.42 50.29
C LYS A 157 -27.37 16.33 49.87
N ILE A 158 -27.54 17.43 50.60
CA ILE A 158 -28.45 18.51 50.20
C ILE A 158 -27.71 19.40 49.20
N ALA A 159 -28.28 19.61 48.02
CA ALA A 159 -27.63 20.31 46.91
C ALA A 159 -27.95 21.82 46.89
N ALA A 160 -29.15 22.22 47.32
CA ALA A 160 -29.56 23.63 47.40
C ALA A 160 -30.70 23.83 48.42
N VAL A 161 -30.78 25.03 49.02
CA VAL A 161 -31.83 25.47 49.96
C VAL A 161 -32.29 26.87 49.57
N PRO A 162 -33.59 27.18 49.59
CA PRO A 162 -34.08 28.54 49.32
C PRO A 162 -33.52 29.56 50.32
N SER A 163 -33.10 30.73 49.82
CA SER A 163 -32.29 31.74 50.51
C SER A 163 -33.00 32.56 51.60
N SER A 164 -34.00 32.02 52.29
CA SER A 164 -34.61 32.66 53.47
C SER A 164 -34.98 31.70 54.61
N SER A 165 -34.73 30.39 54.51
CA SER A 165 -35.00 29.42 55.58
C SER A 165 -33.76 28.58 55.90
N GLY A 166 -33.36 28.54 57.17
CA GLY A 166 -32.20 27.76 57.60
C GLY A 166 -32.52 26.27 57.62
N LEU A 167 -31.69 25.43 57.00
CA LEU A 167 -31.72 23.98 57.21
C LEU A 167 -31.44 23.66 58.68
N ARG A 168 -32.36 22.95 59.34
CA ARG A 168 -32.19 22.54 60.74
C ARG A 168 -31.66 21.12 60.86
N SER A 169 -32.22 20.18 60.10
CA SER A 169 -31.75 18.79 60.09
C SER A 169 -32.30 18.01 58.90
N MET A 170 -31.57 16.97 58.51
CA MET A 170 -32.04 15.92 57.62
C MET A 170 -31.95 14.58 58.34
N GLN A 171 -33.03 13.82 58.31
CA GLN A 171 -33.11 12.46 58.81
C GLN A 171 -33.29 11.49 57.66
N VAL A 172 -32.44 10.47 57.54
CA VAL A 172 -32.52 9.47 56.48
C VAL A 172 -32.74 8.09 57.11
N THR A 173 -33.73 7.37 56.61
CA THR A 173 -34.11 6.04 57.08
C THR A 173 -34.14 5.04 55.93
N SER A 174 -33.88 3.78 56.24
CA SER A 174 -33.95 2.67 55.29
C SER A 174 -35.03 1.71 55.75
N SER A 175 -35.95 1.37 54.84
CA SER A 175 -36.99 0.36 55.09
C SER A 175 -36.43 -1.05 55.34
N LYS A 176 -35.20 -1.34 54.91
CA LYS A 176 -34.49 -2.61 55.15
C LYS A 176 -33.02 -2.38 55.45
N THR A 177 -32.70 -2.16 56.73
CA THR A 177 -31.33 -1.92 57.21
C THR A 177 -30.36 -3.08 56.99
N SER A 178 -30.87 -4.29 56.77
CA SER A 178 -30.12 -5.48 56.37
C SER A 178 -29.65 -5.45 54.92
N VAL A 179 -30.30 -4.66 54.06
CA VAL A 179 -29.99 -4.47 52.63
C VAL A 179 -29.16 -3.19 52.44
N VAL A 180 -29.61 -2.06 53.00
CA VAL A 180 -28.88 -0.77 53.00
C VAL A 180 -28.94 -0.17 54.38
N SER A 181 -27.78 0.11 54.99
CA SER A 181 -27.72 0.85 56.26
C SER A 181 -27.40 2.32 56.04
N VAL A 182 -27.86 3.14 56.98
CA VAL A 182 -27.63 4.58 57.00
C VAL A 182 -26.70 4.90 58.16
N THR A 183 -25.56 5.53 57.89
CA THR A 183 -24.61 6.00 58.90
C THR A 183 -24.76 7.50 59.06
N ASN A 184 -24.80 7.99 60.30
CA ASN A 184 -25.17 9.37 60.64
C ASN A 184 -26.58 9.68 60.15
N ALA A 185 -27.56 8.88 60.60
CA ALA A 185 -28.96 8.95 60.15
C ALA A 185 -29.61 10.34 60.35
N THR A 186 -29.01 11.21 61.16
CA THR A 186 -29.37 12.62 61.28
C THR A 186 -28.14 13.49 61.02
N SER A 187 -28.21 14.45 60.10
CA SER A 187 -27.11 15.33 59.73
C SER A 187 -27.61 16.64 59.11
N THR A 188 -26.84 17.71 59.20
CA THR A 188 -27.13 19.00 58.53
C THR A 188 -26.48 19.12 57.15
N GLN A 189 -25.54 18.24 56.81
CA GLN A 189 -24.72 18.36 55.60
C GLN A 189 -24.81 17.13 54.67
N ALA A 190 -24.66 15.93 55.20
CA ALA A 190 -24.61 14.70 54.42
C ALA A 190 -24.84 13.45 55.27
N VAL A 191 -25.40 12.42 54.65
CA VAL A 191 -25.61 11.09 55.26
C VAL A 191 -25.04 10.01 54.34
N THR A 192 -24.45 8.96 54.91
CA THR A 192 -23.85 7.87 54.11
C THR A 192 -24.76 6.66 54.08
N LEU A 193 -25.04 6.16 52.88
CA LEU A 193 -25.69 4.88 52.64
C LEU A 193 -24.62 3.82 52.42
N THR A 194 -24.76 2.65 53.05
CA THR A 194 -23.88 1.49 52.87
C THR A 194 -24.72 0.30 52.44
N ALA A 195 -24.44 -0.22 51.24
CA ALA A 195 -25.04 -1.44 50.74
C ALA A 195 -24.46 -2.66 51.47
N LYS A 196 -25.32 -3.50 52.06
CA LYS A 196 -24.92 -4.64 52.89
C LYS A 196 -25.18 -5.99 52.23
N LYS A 197 -26.40 -6.21 51.75
CA LYS A 197 -26.84 -7.50 51.19
C LYS A 197 -27.67 -7.29 49.94
N ASN A 198 -27.69 -8.31 49.08
CA ASN A 198 -28.53 -8.34 47.88
C ASN A 198 -30.00 -8.12 48.24
N GLY A 199 -30.68 -7.25 47.50
CA GLY A 199 -32.09 -6.94 47.68
C GLY A 199 -32.43 -5.49 47.39
N GLU A 200 -33.70 -5.13 47.62
CA GLU A 200 -34.22 -3.78 47.39
C GLU A 200 -34.72 -3.17 48.70
N ALA A 201 -34.31 -1.93 48.97
CA ALA A 201 -34.71 -1.13 50.11
C ALA A 201 -35.17 0.25 49.65
N ARG A 202 -36.35 0.69 50.09
CA ARG A 202 -36.81 2.08 49.97
C ARG A 202 -36.08 2.93 51.01
N ILE A 203 -35.42 3.99 50.57
CA ILE A 203 -34.79 5.00 51.43
C ILE A 203 -35.75 6.16 51.55
N THR A 204 -36.03 6.60 52.77
CA THR A 204 -36.89 7.74 53.06
C THR A 204 -36.09 8.84 53.74
N MET A 205 -36.10 10.03 53.16
CA MET A 205 -35.42 11.21 53.68
C MET A 205 -36.47 12.19 54.18
N LYS A 206 -36.33 12.64 55.42
CA LYS A 206 -37.16 13.65 56.07
C LYS A 206 -36.29 14.88 56.28
N VAL A 207 -36.65 16.00 55.66
CA VAL A 207 -35.90 17.24 55.77
C VAL A 207 -36.72 18.25 56.56
N ASN A 208 -36.09 18.80 57.60
CA ASN A 208 -36.68 19.81 58.46
C ASN A 208 -36.00 21.16 58.20
N SER A 209 -36.77 22.11 57.69
CA SER A 209 -36.36 23.52 57.53
C SER A 209 -37.27 24.41 58.37
N GLY A 210 -36.84 25.64 58.65
CA GLY A 210 -37.69 26.60 59.35
C GLY A 210 -37.34 28.04 59.04
N ASP A 211 -38.36 28.89 59.15
CA ASP A 211 -38.27 30.33 59.18
C ASP A 211 -38.95 30.80 60.48
N GLY A 212 -38.15 31.22 61.48
CA GLY A 212 -38.64 31.46 62.85
C GLY A 212 -39.20 30.21 63.55
N ASP A 213 -40.39 30.35 64.17
CA ASP A 213 -41.11 29.33 64.97
C ASP A 213 -41.93 28.32 64.14
N LYS A 214 -41.84 28.37 62.81
CA LYS A 214 -42.56 27.43 61.92
C LYS A 214 -41.60 26.35 61.39
N GLU A 215 -41.92 25.10 61.69
CA GLU A 215 -41.19 23.92 61.22
C GLU A 215 -41.87 23.34 59.96
N TYR A 216 -41.10 23.23 58.89
CA TYR A 216 -41.53 22.62 57.63
C TYR A 216 -40.85 21.27 57.46
N GLN A 217 -41.66 20.22 57.28
CA GLN A 217 -41.19 18.86 57.08
C GLN A 217 -41.62 18.34 55.70
N LYS A 218 -40.66 17.89 54.89
CA LYS A 218 -40.93 17.20 53.60
C LYS A 218 -40.24 15.83 53.56
N ASN A 219 -40.96 14.83 53.05
CA ASN A 219 -40.48 13.45 52.95
C ASN A 219 -40.21 13.08 51.49
N TYR A 220 -39.04 12.51 51.21
CA TYR A 220 -38.60 12.01 49.91
C TYR A 220 -38.37 10.52 50.00
N SER A 221 -38.64 9.77 48.92
CA SER A 221 -38.32 8.35 48.89
C SER A 221 -37.85 7.89 47.52
N PHE A 222 -36.88 6.99 47.52
CA PHE A 222 -36.35 6.34 46.32
C PHE A 222 -35.95 4.91 46.64
N ASN A 223 -35.90 4.05 45.63
CA ASN A 223 -35.49 2.66 45.81
C ASN A 223 -33.99 2.50 45.61
N VAL A 224 -33.35 1.76 46.51
CA VAL A 224 -31.97 1.30 46.35
C VAL A 224 -31.98 -0.19 46.07
N LYS A 225 -31.44 -0.58 44.92
CA LYS A 225 -31.26 -1.98 44.50
C LYS A 225 -29.81 -2.36 44.72
N VAL A 226 -29.56 -3.31 45.63
CA VAL A 226 -28.23 -3.81 45.94
C VAL A 226 -28.01 -5.14 45.24
N GLY A 227 -26.99 -5.24 44.39
CA GLY A 227 -26.56 -6.48 43.75
C GLY A 227 -25.44 -7.21 44.51
N PRO A 228 -25.11 -8.46 44.11
CA PRO A 228 -23.99 -9.19 44.68
C PRO A 228 -22.64 -8.51 44.35
N LYS A 229 -21.63 -8.73 45.21
CA LYS A 229 -20.26 -8.22 45.01
C LYS A 229 -19.54 -9.05 43.93
N VAL A 230 -18.89 -8.40 42.97
CA VAL A 230 -18.10 -9.10 41.92
C VAL A 230 -16.88 -9.81 42.51
N THR A 231 -16.86 -11.14 42.47
CA THR A 231 -15.77 -11.97 43.03
C THR A 231 -14.71 -12.35 42.00
N SER A 232 -15.08 -12.49 40.72
CA SER A 232 -14.14 -12.90 39.67
C SER A 232 -14.58 -12.43 38.29
N LEU A 233 -13.61 -12.27 37.40
CA LEU A 233 -13.82 -12.09 35.96
C LEU A 233 -13.36 -13.36 35.27
N SER A 234 -14.13 -13.85 34.30
CA SER A 234 -13.81 -15.01 33.49
C SER A 234 -13.98 -14.68 32.00
N ILE A 235 -13.20 -15.33 31.15
CA ILE A 235 -13.23 -15.11 29.70
C ILE A 235 -13.52 -16.43 29.01
N ASN A 236 -14.23 -16.37 27.88
CA ASN A 236 -14.55 -17.57 27.12
C ASN A 236 -13.30 -18.24 26.50
N LYS A 237 -12.25 -17.47 26.22
CA LYS A 237 -11.00 -17.93 25.59
C LYS A 237 -9.80 -17.13 26.10
N SER A 238 -8.77 -17.83 26.57
CA SER A 238 -7.47 -17.23 26.95
C SER A 238 -6.57 -16.93 25.74
N SER A 239 -6.82 -17.57 24.59
CA SER A 239 -6.14 -17.30 23.32
C SER A 239 -7.05 -17.51 22.12
N MET A 240 -6.81 -16.76 21.04
CA MET A 240 -7.54 -16.86 19.77
C MET A 240 -6.59 -16.71 18.58
N GLU A 241 -6.84 -17.48 17.52
CA GLU A 241 -6.22 -17.28 16.21
C GLU A 241 -7.25 -16.76 15.20
N MET A 242 -6.88 -15.76 14.40
CA MET A 242 -7.75 -15.13 13.39
C MET A 242 -6.99 -14.92 12.07
N GLU A 243 -7.67 -14.92 10.92
CA GLU A 243 -7.10 -14.45 9.66
C GLU A 243 -7.47 -12.98 9.39
N ALA A 244 -6.62 -12.26 8.65
CA ALA A 244 -6.90 -10.87 8.28
C ALA A 244 -8.13 -10.79 7.37
N GLY A 245 -9.22 -10.19 7.87
CA GLY A 245 -10.52 -10.13 7.20
C GLY A 245 -11.64 -10.92 7.87
N ASP A 246 -11.32 -11.78 8.85
CA ASP A 246 -12.31 -12.50 9.65
C ASP A 246 -13.01 -11.58 10.67
N SER A 247 -14.23 -11.91 11.08
CA SER A 247 -14.89 -11.30 12.24
C SER A 247 -14.87 -12.27 13.42
N GLY A 248 -14.32 -11.84 14.56
CA GLY A 248 -14.31 -12.61 15.82
C GLY A 248 -15.04 -11.88 16.94
N TYR A 249 -15.58 -12.64 17.89
CA TYR A 249 -16.21 -12.11 19.11
C TYR A 249 -15.41 -12.51 20.34
N PHE A 250 -15.27 -11.57 21.28
CA PHE A 250 -14.67 -11.78 22.59
C PHE A 250 -15.74 -11.52 23.65
N SER A 251 -16.02 -12.51 24.51
CA SER A 251 -16.99 -12.37 25.59
C SER A 251 -16.31 -12.45 26.96
N LEU A 252 -16.67 -11.49 27.81
CA LEU A 252 -16.30 -11.39 29.20
C LEU A 252 -17.51 -11.81 30.03
N ARG A 253 -17.31 -12.80 30.90
CA ARG A 253 -18.27 -13.19 31.92
C ARG A 253 -17.83 -12.65 33.28
N VAL A 254 -18.78 -12.11 34.02
CA VAL A 254 -18.55 -11.52 35.35
C VAL A 254 -19.26 -12.39 36.38
N ASP A 255 -18.52 -12.89 37.37
CA ASP A 255 -19.04 -13.81 38.37
C ASP A 255 -18.97 -13.19 39.79
N PRO A 256 -20.04 -13.29 40.58
CA PRO A 256 -21.38 -13.77 40.21
C PRO A 256 -22.08 -12.78 39.27
N VAL A 257 -22.93 -13.30 38.39
CA VAL A 257 -23.78 -12.51 37.51
C VAL A 257 -24.75 -11.68 38.38
N PRO A 258 -24.63 -10.34 38.39
CA PRO A 258 -25.54 -9.53 39.16
C PRO A 258 -26.91 -9.57 38.46
N SER A 259 -27.89 -10.24 39.07
CA SER A 259 -29.19 -10.50 38.46
C SER A 259 -30.08 -9.26 38.26
N ASN A 260 -29.54 -8.03 38.29
CA ASN A 260 -30.17 -6.72 38.02
C ASN A 260 -29.30 -5.51 38.44
N ALA A 261 -28.00 -5.67 38.75
CA ALA A 261 -27.12 -4.55 39.11
C ALA A 261 -26.23 -4.15 37.92
N PRO A 262 -25.98 -2.85 37.70
CA PRO A 262 -25.08 -2.41 36.64
C PRO A 262 -23.71 -3.04 36.87
N LEU A 263 -23.12 -3.63 35.83
CA LEU A 263 -21.80 -4.28 35.85
C LEU A 263 -20.64 -3.31 36.15
N GLY A 264 -20.93 -2.06 36.48
CA GLY A 264 -19.98 -0.95 36.34
C GLY A 264 -19.66 -0.71 34.86
N THR A 265 -18.81 0.27 34.59
CA THR A 265 -18.29 0.49 33.23
C THR A 265 -17.27 -0.60 32.91
N VAL A 266 -17.61 -1.50 31.99
CA VAL A 266 -16.66 -2.48 31.45
C VAL A 266 -15.87 -1.82 30.32
N THR A 267 -14.55 -1.82 30.42
CA THR A 267 -13.67 -1.24 29.40
C THR A 267 -12.87 -2.34 28.70
N PHE A 268 -12.89 -2.33 27.37
CA PHE A 268 -12.05 -3.22 26.56
C PHE A 268 -10.94 -2.41 25.90
N THR A 269 -9.70 -2.88 26.03
CA THR A 269 -8.52 -2.24 25.42
C THR A 269 -7.73 -3.26 24.59
N SER A 270 -7.07 -2.76 23.54
CA SER A 270 -6.15 -3.55 22.72
C SER A 270 -4.73 -3.03 22.94
N SER A 271 -3.79 -3.91 23.23
CA SER A 271 -2.38 -3.56 23.38
C SER A 271 -1.74 -3.06 22.07
N ASP A 272 -2.30 -3.43 20.91
CA ASP A 272 -1.88 -2.95 19.59
C ASP A 272 -3.10 -2.79 18.65
N PRO A 273 -3.72 -1.60 18.64
CA PRO A 273 -4.85 -1.29 17.76
C PRO A 273 -4.54 -1.37 16.26
N SER A 274 -3.24 -1.40 15.86
CA SER A 274 -2.84 -1.59 14.46
C SER A 274 -2.88 -3.05 14.03
N VAL A 275 -2.89 -3.99 14.98
CA VAL A 275 -2.98 -5.44 14.78
C VAL A 275 -4.43 -5.91 14.93
N VAL A 276 -5.09 -5.55 16.04
CA VAL A 276 -6.51 -5.85 16.29
C VAL A 276 -7.21 -4.62 16.85
N ARG A 277 -8.28 -4.18 16.18
CA ARG A 277 -9.11 -3.04 16.60
C ARG A 277 -10.44 -3.52 17.18
N ILE A 278 -10.89 -2.86 18.24
CA ILE A 278 -12.21 -3.07 18.85
C ILE A 278 -13.21 -2.18 18.11
N LYS A 279 -14.29 -2.79 17.56
CA LYS A 279 -15.24 -2.09 16.68
C LYS A 279 -16.50 -1.64 17.42
N SER A 280 -17.01 -2.47 18.32
CA SER A 280 -18.11 -2.15 19.24
C SER A 280 -17.97 -2.98 20.51
N SER A 281 -18.30 -2.37 21.64
CA SER A 281 -18.51 -3.05 22.92
C SER A 281 -19.97 -2.85 23.29
N ASN A 282 -20.68 -3.93 23.63
CA ASN A 282 -22.00 -3.80 24.24
C ASN A 282 -21.88 -4.16 25.72
N THR A 283 -22.31 -3.25 26.57
CA THR A 283 -22.33 -3.39 28.03
C THR A 283 -23.76 -3.45 28.56
N SER A 284 -24.78 -3.46 27.68
CA SER A 284 -26.18 -3.41 28.09
C SER A 284 -26.75 -4.79 28.42
N HIS A 285 -27.48 -4.87 29.54
CA HIS A 285 -28.35 -5.98 29.97
C HIS A 285 -29.57 -6.20 29.04
N SER A 286 -29.56 -5.73 27.79
CA SER A 286 -30.72 -5.86 26.90
C SER A 286 -30.31 -6.25 25.50
N MET A 287 -30.45 -7.55 25.20
CA MET A 287 -30.80 -8.01 23.87
C MET A 287 -32.07 -8.85 23.95
N THR A 288 -33.19 -8.24 23.57
CA THR A 288 -34.38 -8.97 23.11
C THR A 288 -34.06 -9.55 21.72
N GLY A 289 -33.48 -10.74 21.66
CA GLY A 289 -33.18 -11.42 20.41
C GLY A 289 -32.56 -12.80 20.66
N ALA A 290 -33.23 -13.84 20.18
CA ALA A 290 -32.95 -15.24 20.43
C ALA A 290 -31.46 -15.65 20.42
N GLY A 291 -30.99 -16.22 21.54
CA GLY A 291 -29.70 -16.91 21.66
C GLY A 291 -29.00 -16.72 23.02
N GLU A 292 -29.33 -17.55 24.01
CA GLU A 292 -28.59 -18.01 25.23
C GLU A 292 -27.53 -17.16 25.99
N HIS A 293 -27.32 -15.86 25.73
CA HIS A 293 -26.25 -15.08 26.39
C HIS A 293 -26.71 -13.70 26.89
N SER A 294 -27.68 -13.65 27.81
CA SER A 294 -28.26 -12.37 28.25
C SER A 294 -27.40 -11.54 29.21
N ASP A 295 -26.31 -12.10 29.78
CA ASP A 295 -25.64 -11.50 30.95
C ASP A 295 -24.12 -11.25 30.77
N ASP A 296 -23.56 -11.48 29.58
CA ASP A 296 -22.13 -11.30 29.29
C ASP A 296 -21.84 -9.96 28.58
N ALA A 297 -20.74 -9.29 28.97
CA ALA A 297 -20.23 -8.14 28.22
C ALA A 297 -19.41 -8.64 27.02
N TYR A 298 -19.64 -8.10 25.83
CA TYR A 298 -18.94 -8.56 24.62
C TYR A 298 -18.35 -7.41 23.81
N CYS A 299 -17.24 -7.72 23.13
CA CYS A 299 -16.66 -6.82 22.14
C CYS A 299 -16.39 -7.54 20.81
N SER A 300 -16.56 -6.81 19.71
CA SER A 300 -16.26 -7.28 18.37
C SER A 300 -14.85 -6.86 17.96
N LEU A 301 -14.08 -7.83 17.45
CA LEU A 301 -12.69 -7.64 17.06
C LEU A 301 -12.54 -7.61 15.53
N THR A 302 -11.76 -6.65 15.04
CA THR A 302 -11.38 -6.54 13.63
C THR A 302 -9.87 -6.80 13.49
N PRO A 303 -9.44 -7.94 12.91
CA PRO A 303 -8.03 -8.22 12.63
C PRO A 303 -7.57 -7.38 11.44
N LEU A 304 -6.58 -6.51 11.65
CA LEU A 304 -6.10 -5.55 10.65
C LEU A 304 -4.76 -5.96 10.03
N LYS A 305 -3.84 -6.47 10.85
CA LYS A 305 -2.46 -6.78 10.43
C LYS A 305 -1.97 -8.05 11.11
N ALA A 306 -1.13 -8.81 10.41
CA ALA A 306 -0.44 -9.96 11.00
C ALA A 306 0.37 -9.54 12.24
N GLY A 307 0.21 -10.27 13.33
CA GLY A 307 0.84 -9.93 14.61
C GLY A 307 0.10 -10.54 15.78
N THR A 308 0.53 -10.18 16.99
CA THR A 308 -0.13 -10.57 18.23
C THR A 308 -0.53 -9.31 18.98
N ALA A 309 -1.79 -9.25 19.43
CA ALA A 309 -2.29 -8.24 20.33
C ALA A 309 -2.92 -8.92 21.56
N VAL A 310 -2.90 -8.23 22.70
CA VAL A 310 -3.61 -8.64 23.91
C VAL A 310 -4.84 -7.78 24.05
N ILE A 311 -5.99 -8.42 24.16
CA ILE A 311 -7.25 -7.75 24.48
C ILE A 311 -7.47 -7.88 25.97
N THR A 312 -7.56 -6.74 26.67
CA THR A 312 -7.79 -6.69 28.11
C THR A 312 -9.18 -6.15 28.36
N ALA A 313 -9.94 -6.86 29.19
CA ALA A 313 -11.19 -6.39 29.75
C ALA A 313 -10.99 -6.03 31.21
N GLU A 314 -11.47 -4.86 31.60
CA GLU A 314 -11.38 -4.35 32.97
C GLU A 314 -12.76 -3.96 33.48
N ALA A 315 -13.06 -4.39 34.70
CA ALA A 315 -14.27 -4.03 35.43
C ALA A 315 -13.99 -4.04 36.94
N ASN A 316 -14.41 -2.98 37.64
CA ASN A 316 -14.34 -2.86 39.10
C ASN A 316 -12.94 -3.19 39.69
N GLY A 317 -11.88 -2.69 39.05
CA GLY A 317 -10.49 -2.87 39.50
C GLY A 317 -9.90 -4.27 39.28
N LYS A 318 -10.62 -5.16 38.57
CA LYS A 318 -10.11 -6.47 38.14
C LYS A 318 -9.94 -6.48 36.63
N SER A 319 -8.97 -7.23 36.14
CA SER A 319 -8.70 -7.37 34.71
C SER A 319 -8.47 -8.81 34.30
N VAL A 320 -8.86 -9.12 33.06
CA VAL A 320 -8.62 -10.41 32.40
C VAL A 320 -8.24 -10.16 30.95
N SER A 321 -7.40 -11.02 30.40
CA SER A 321 -6.79 -10.80 29.09
C SER A 321 -6.85 -12.03 28.19
N CYS A 322 -7.05 -11.79 26.90
CA CYS A 322 -6.94 -12.81 25.86
C CYS A 322 -5.85 -12.44 24.85
N ARG A 323 -5.02 -13.43 24.50
CA ARG A 323 -4.00 -13.27 23.47
C ARG A 323 -4.59 -13.56 22.09
N VAL A 324 -4.63 -12.57 21.22
CA VAL A 324 -5.13 -12.71 19.84
C VAL A 324 -3.96 -12.72 18.87
N THR A 325 -3.86 -13.78 18.07
CA THR A 325 -2.84 -13.94 17.02
C THR A 325 -3.50 -13.86 15.65
N VAL A 326 -3.17 -12.81 14.89
CA VAL A 326 -3.63 -12.65 13.51
C VAL A 326 -2.62 -13.30 12.58
N LYS A 327 -3.01 -14.39 11.92
CA LYS A 327 -2.20 -15.05 10.90
C LYS A 327 -2.16 -14.18 9.64
N GLY A 328 -0.95 -13.86 9.20
CA GLY A 328 -0.76 -13.15 7.95
C GLY A 328 -0.94 -14.06 6.75
N THR A 329 -1.69 -13.60 5.76
CA THR A 329 -1.77 -14.28 4.46
C THR A 329 -0.44 -14.15 3.73
N GLU A 330 -0.03 -15.16 2.96
CA GLU A 330 1.19 -15.07 2.17
C GLU A 330 1.05 -14.06 1.02
N PRO A 331 2.15 -13.41 0.58
CA PRO A 331 2.16 -12.56 -0.60
C PRO A 331 1.69 -13.34 -1.84
N SER A 332 0.51 -12.98 -2.34
CA SER A 332 -0.06 -13.54 -3.57
C SER A 332 0.63 -12.97 -4.81
N GLY A 333 1.07 -11.71 -4.74
CA GLY A 333 1.73 -11.00 -5.84
C GLY A 333 2.57 -9.80 -5.37
N ILE A 334 3.42 -9.31 -6.28
CA ILE A 334 4.20 -8.08 -6.14
C ILE A 334 4.19 -7.36 -7.50
N ARG A 335 4.09 -6.03 -7.49
CA ARG A 335 4.13 -5.18 -8.68
C ARG A 335 4.98 -3.94 -8.42
N LEU A 336 5.68 -3.47 -9.44
CA LEU A 336 6.39 -2.19 -9.42
C LEU A 336 5.51 -1.07 -10.00
N ASN A 337 5.71 0.15 -9.50
CA ASN A 337 5.12 1.36 -10.08
C ASN A 337 5.51 1.53 -11.56
N GLN A 338 6.73 1.12 -11.92
CA GLN A 338 7.28 1.19 -13.27
C GLN A 338 7.95 -0.13 -13.66
N THR A 339 7.79 -0.54 -14.91
CA THR A 339 8.45 -1.72 -15.49
C THR A 339 9.60 -1.34 -16.41
N PHE A 340 9.78 -0.04 -16.65
CA PHE A 340 10.82 0.54 -17.49
C PHE A 340 11.25 1.90 -16.95
N LEU A 341 12.55 2.15 -16.94
CA LEU A 341 13.17 3.42 -16.59
C LEU A 341 14.21 3.79 -17.65
N GLU A 342 14.30 5.06 -18.02
CA GLU A 342 15.44 5.60 -18.76
C GLU A 342 16.16 6.60 -17.88
N LEU A 343 17.47 6.40 -17.71
CA LEU A 343 18.32 7.24 -16.86
C LEU A 343 19.55 7.66 -17.65
N THR A 344 19.93 8.93 -17.57
CA THR A 344 21.27 9.33 -18.01
C THR A 344 22.28 8.86 -16.99
N VAL A 345 23.50 8.51 -17.41
CA VAL A 345 24.58 8.20 -16.44
C VAL A 345 24.75 9.37 -15.46
N GLY A 346 24.70 9.05 -14.16
CA GLY A 346 24.70 10.01 -13.06
C GLY A 346 23.33 10.22 -12.42
N ASP A 347 22.24 9.99 -13.16
CA ASP A 347 20.87 10.21 -12.69
C ASP A 347 20.42 9.10 -11.73
N SER A 348 19.38 9.40 -10.97
CA SER A 348 18.72 8.46 -10.06
C SER A 348 17.20 8.54 -10.20
N ALA A 349 16.52 7.42 -9.92
CA ALA A 349 15.05 7.34 -9.88
C ALA A 349 14.61 6.40 -8.76
N LYS A 350 13.36 6.53 -8.30
CA LYS A 350 12.81 5.68 -7.25
C LYS A 350 11.80 4.69 -7.82
N LEU A 351 12.03 3.41 -7.54
CA LEU A 351 11.04 2.35 -7.75
C LEU A 351 10.31 2.04 -6.44
N SER A 352 9.00 1.90 -6.54
CA SER A 352 8.15 1.48 -5.43
C SER A 352 7.52 0.13 -5.75
N ALA A 353 7.58 -0.78 -4.77
CA ALA A 353 6.98 -2.11 -4.87
C ALA A 353 5.71 -2.19 -4.01
N THR A 354 4.62 -2.71 -4.61
CA THR A 354 3.36 -2.98 -3.93
C THR A 354 3.15 -4.48 -3.84
N VAL A 355 2.96 -5.00 -2.62
CA VAL A 355 2.69 -6.42 -2.33
C VAL A 355 1.19 -6.62 -2.12
N THR A 356 0.65 -7.74 -2.60
CA THR A 356 -0.78 -8.06 -2.51
C THR A 356 -1.02 -9.35 -1.72
N PRO A 357 -1.87 -9.35 -0.68
CA PRO A 357 -2.43 -8.16 -0.04
C PRO A 357 -1.35 -7.33 0.69
N ALA A 358 -1.62 -6.05 0.95
CA ALA A 358 -0.64 -5.16 1.60
C ALA A 358 -0.32 -5.59 3.05
N SER A 359 -1.25 -6.30 3.69
CA SER A 359 -1.14 -6.88 5.03
C SER A 359 -0.43 -8.25 5.07
N ALA A 360 0.07 -8.75 3.93
CA ALA A 360 0.68 -10.07 3.85
C ALA A 360 1.91 -10.21 4.77
N ALA A 361 2.04 -11.35 5.45
CA ALA A 361 3.24 -11.68 6.21
C ALA A 361 4.44 -11.79 5.25
N GLY A 362 5.58 -11.15 5.58
CA GLY A 362 6.74 -11.13 4.69
C GLY A 362 6.62 -10.17 3.51
N ALA A 363 5.84 -9.09 3.65
CA ALA A 363 5.78 -7.97 2.69
C ALA A 363 7.11 -7.21 2.51
N ALA A 364 8.14 -7.50 3.32
CA ALA A 364 9.47 -6.97 3.11
C ALA A 364 9.99 -7.32 1.71
N VAL A 365 10.46 -6.30 1.00
CA VAL A 365 10.96 -6.43 -0.37
C VAL A 365 12.48 -6.33 -0.36
N THR A 366 13.13 -7.31 -0.98
CA THR A 366 14.56 -7.28 -1.28
C THR A 366 14.76 -6.81 -2.73
N TRP A 367 15.80 -6.02 -2.95
CA TRP A 367 16.11 -5.45 -4.27
C TRP A 367 17.45 -5.99 -4.76
N GLU A 368 17.54 -6.28 -6.05
CA GLU A 368 18.75 -6.79 -6.68
C GLU A 368 18.92 -6.18 -8.07
N SER A 369 20.12 -5.71 -8.39
CA SER A 369 20.51 -5.35 -9.76
C SER A 369 21.20 -6.51 -10.45
N SER A 370 20.87 -6.74 -11.72
CA SER A 370 21.58 -7.74 -12.52
C SER A 370 23.02 -7.35 -12.87
N GLU A 371 23.36 -6.05 -12.81
CA GLU A 371 24.69 -5.49 -13.10
C GLU A 371 24.98 -4.33 -12.12
N PRO A 372 25.34 -4.64 -10.85
CA PRO A 372 25.48 -3.63 -9.79
C PRO A 372 26.59 -2.61 -10.06
N ASP A 373 27.61 -2.96 -10.86
CA ASP A 373 28.68 -2.03 -11.26
C ASP A 373 28.15 -0.89 -12.16
N CYS A 374 27.00 -1.09 -12.82
CA CYS A 374 26.46 -0.15 -13.80
C CYS A 374 25.20 0.55 -13.28
N VAL A 375 24.30 -0.21 -12.64
CA VAL A 375 23.08 0.34 -12.02
C VAL A 375 22.95 -0.27 -10.63
N THR A 376 22.94 0.57 -9.61
CA THR A 376 22.74 0.14 -8.22
C THR A 376 21.28 0.33 -7.82
N VAL A 377 20.80 -0.48 -6.88
CA VAL A 377 19.52 -0.29 -6.20
C VAL A 377 19.73 -0.54 -4.71
N ASP A 378 19.19 0.34 -3.86
CA ASP A 378 19.27 0.17 -2.41
C ASP A 378 18.05 -0.57 -1.83
N SER A 379 18.02 -0.74 -0.51
CA SER A 379 16.91 -1.41 0.20
C SER A 379 15.58 -0.66 0.11
N GLN A 380 15.59 0.63 -0.23
CA GLN A 380 14.41 1.48 -0.37
C GLN A 380 13.90 1.57 -1.82
N GLY A 381 14.59 0.93 -2.77
CA GLY A 381 14.24 0.95 -4.19
C GLY A 381 14.77 2.18 -4.94
N ASN A 382 15.74 2.93 -4.38
CA ASN A 382 16.39 4.02 -5.10
C ASN A 382 17.40 3.44 -6.09
N VAL A 383 17.18 3.70 -7.37
CA VAL A 383 17.99 3.21 -8.50
C VAL A 383 18.92 4.32 -8.97
N LYS A 384 20.21 4.04 -9.10
CA LYS A 384 21.21 5.00 -9.59
C LYS A 384 21.99 4.44 -10.79
N ALA A 385 22.10 5.25 -11.84
CA ALA A 385 22.87 4.94 -13.04
C ALA A 385 24.34 5.35 -12.84
N ALA A 386 25.21 4.37 -12.55
CA ALA A 386 26.63 4.62 -12.28
C ALA A 386 27.52 4.60 -13.53
N ALA A 387 27.27 3.68 -14.48
CA ALA A 387 28.10 3.54 -15.68
C ALA A 387 27.28 3.10 -16.90
N TYR A 388 27.51 3.72 -18.06
CA TYR A 388 26.76 3.44 -19.28
C TYR A 388 26.87 1.97 -19.71
N THR A 389 25.73 1.35 -20.01
CA THR A 389 25.69 0.10 -20.75
C THR A 389 24.77 0.24 -21.96
N PRO A 390 25.10 -0.36 -23.13
CA PRO A 390 24.23 -0.29 -24.31
C PRO A 390 23.13 -1.36 -24.27
N TYR A 391 22.71 -1.80 -23.08
CA TYR A 391 21.66 -2.80 -22.87
C TYR A 391 20.90 -2.48 -21.60
N TYR A 392 19.70 -3.04 -21.49
CA TYR A 392 18.88 -2.86 -20.29
C TYR A 392 19.48 -3.65 -19.11
N VAL A 393 19.63 -2.98 -17.98
CA VAL A 393 19.93 -3.61 -16.69
C VAL A 393 18.60 -3.93 -16.00
N THR A 394 18.48 -5.11 -15.40
CA THR A 394 17.23 -5.50 -14.72
C THR A 394 17.36 -5.27 -13.23
N ILE A 395 16.44 -4.48 -12.68
CA ILE A 395 16.21 -4.36 -11.23
C ILE A 395 15.08 -5.31 -10.85
N THR A 396 15.32 -6.17 -9.86
CA THR A 396 14.36 -7.16 -9.37
C THR A 396 13.97 -6.85 -7.94
N ALA A 397 12.67 -6.68 -7.68
CA ALA A 397 12.08 -6.67 -6.35
C ALA A 397 11.57 -8.08 -6.01
N ARG A 398 11.85 -8.56 -4.79
CA ARG A 398 11.49 -9.93 -4.36
C ARG A 398 10.93 -9.96 -2.94
N THR A 399 9.80 -10.64 -2.76
CA THR A 399 9.20 -10.93 -1.43
C THR A 399 9.87 -12.13 -0.76
N ALA A 400 9.71 -12.30 0.55
CA ALA A 400 10.30 -13.41 1.31
C ALA A 400 9.92 -14.81 0.76
N ASN A 401 8.67 -14.99 0.31
CA ASN A 401 8.20 -16.23 -0.34
C ASN A 401 8.60 -16.37 -1.82
N GLY A 402 9.46 -15.49 -2.33
CA GLY A 402 10.12 -15.62 -3.63
C GLY A 402 9.33 -15.09 -4.84
N LYS A 403 8.22 -14.37 -4.65
CA LYS A 403 7.53 -13.65 -5.73
C LYS A 403 8.41 -12.49 -6.20
N THR A 404 8.36 -12.17 -7.49
CA THR A 404 9.23 -11.15 -8.09
C THR A 404 8.49 -10.20 -9.02
N ALA A 405 8.92 -8.95 -9.02
CA ALA A 405 8.61 -7.97 -10.06
C ALA A 405 9.91 -7.35 -10.59
N GLU A 406 9.95 -7.03 -11.87
CA GLU A 406 11.18 -6.60 -12.57
C GLU A 406 10.94 -5.27 -13.29
N CYS A 407 11.95 -4.39 -13.24
CA CYS A 407 12.03 -3.16 -14.03
C CYS A 407 13.27 -3.22 -14.92
N SER A 408 13.12 -2.84 -16.19
CA SER A 408 14.24 -2.71 -17.13
C SER A 408 14.73 -1.27 -17.17
N VAL A 409 16.00 -1.04 -16.85
CA VAL A 409 16.63 0.28 -16.82
C VAL A 409 17.47 0.47 -18.09
N GLY A 410 17.04 1.39 -18.95
CA GLY A 410 17.79 1.90 -20.09
C GLY A 410 18.71 3.02 -19.65
N MET A 411 19.94 3.02 -20.18
CA MET A 411 20.92 4.05 -19.85
C MET A 411 21.18 4.92 -21.06
N MET A 412 21.17 6.23 -20.87
CA MET A 412 21.60 7.20 -21.87
C MET A 412 23.00 7.71 -21.50
N PRO A 413 23.96 7.73 -22.45
CA PRO A 413 25.26 8.31 -22.17
C PRO A 413 25.11 9.84 -22.05
N LYS A 414 25.96 10.47 -21.24
CA LYS A 414 26.01 11.94 -21.19
C LYS A 414 26.62 12.45 -22.50
N ILE A 415 26.04 13.51 -23.07
CA ILE A 415 26.50 14.10 -24.34
C ILE A 415 27.30 15.38 -24.02
N PRO A 416 28.53 15.55 -24.56
CA PRO A 416 29.28 16.79 -24.39
C PRO A 416 28.71 17.92 -25.27
N ASN A 417 28.89 19.17 -24.88
CA ASN A 417 28.44 20.34 -25.64
C ASN A 417 29.24 20.52 -26.93
N LYS A 418 30.54 20.21 -26.88
CA LYS A 418 31.47 20.32 -28.01
C LYS A 418 32.47 19.17 -28.02
N VAL A 419 32.85 18.73 -29.21
CA VAL A 419 33.98 17.82 -29.47
C VAL A 419 34.97 18.51 -30.41
N SER A 420 36.27 18.39 -30.15
CA SER A 420 37.33 18.86 -31.03
C SER A 420 38.51 17.90 -31.05
N LEU A 421 39.33 18.03 -32.10
CA LEU A 421 40.57 17.27 -32.28
C LEU A 421 41.77 18.21 -32.18
N ASN A 422 42.88 17.72 -31.65
CA ASN A 422 44.15 18.46 -31.62
C ASN A 422 44.73 18.75 -33.01
N LYS A 423 44.33 17.99 -34.05
CA LYS A 423 44.74 18.20 -35.44
C LYS A 423 43.56 18.04 -36.37
N THR A 424 43.45 18.93 -37.36
CA THR A 424 42.43 18.88 -38.43
C THR A 424 42.99 18.36 -39.76
N LYS A 425 44.33 18.34 -39.91
CA LYS A 425 45.05 17.74 -41.02
C LYS A 425 46.27 16.98 -40.51
N LEU A 426 46.62 15.88 -41.16
CA LEU A 426 47.73 15.02 -40.78
C LEU A 426 48.34 14.35 -42.03
N THR A 427 49.68 14.34 -42.13
CA THR A 427 50.40 13.65 -43.21
C THR A 427 51.24 12.53 -42.62
N LEU A 428 51.07 11.31 -43.12
CA LEU A 428 51.79 10.12 -42.67
C LEU A 428 52.41 9.36 -43.84
N GLN A 429 53.44 8.57 -43.58
CA GLN A 429 53.93 7.57 -44.53
C GLN A 429 53.25 6.23 -44.27
N ALA A 430 53.07 5.40 -45.31
CA ALA A 430 52.48 4.07 -45.16
C ALA A 430 53.22 3.25 -44.08
N GLY A 431 52.46 2.63 -43.17
CA GLY A 431 52.96 1.90 -42.01
C GLY A 431 53.22 2.75 -40.76
N LYS A 432 53.23 4.09 -40.84
CA LYS A 432 53.37 4.97 -39.67
C LYS A 432 52.03 5.22 -38.99
N SER A 433 52.08 5.56 -37.70
CA SER A 433 50.91 5.83 -36.87
C SER A 433 51.08 7.10 -36.05
N GLU A 434 49.97 7.77 -35.75
CA GLU A 434 49.93 8.91 -34.84
C GLU A 434 48.59 8.96 -34.10
N THR A 435 48.56 9.47 -32.87
CA THR A 435 47.34 9.53 -32.05
C THR A 435 46.71 10.93 -32.08
N LEU A 436 45.46 11.01 -32.52
CA LEU A 436 44.63 12.20 -32.38
C LEU A 436 44.04 12.26 -30.97
N LYS A 437 44.18 13.41 -30.32
CA LYS A 437 43.64 13.68 -28.99
C LYS A 437 42.28 14.38 -29.12
N VAL A 438 41.30 13.90 -28.35
CA VAL A 438 39.94 14.45 -28.30
C VAL A 438 39.84 15.39 -27.12
N THR A 439 39.31 16.58 -27.35
CA THR A 439 38.93 17.51 -26.31
C THR A 439 37.41 17.64 -26.31
N LEU A 440 36.79 17.45 -25.14
CA LEU A 440 35.35 17.64 -24.93
C LEU A 440 35.10 18.90 -24.09
N SER A 441 33.99 19.58 -24.34
CA SER A 441 33.51 20.65 -23.47
C SER A 441 32.12 20.32 -22.90
N PRO A 442 31.93 20.37 -21.56
CA PRO A 442 32.98 20.56 -20.55
C PRO A 442 33.98 19.38 -20.56
N SER A 443 35.16 19.57 -19.93
CA SER A 443 36.26 18.61 -19.97
C SER A 443 35.81 17.18 -19.63
N PRO A 444 36.42 16.14 -20.23
CA PRO A 444 35.93 14.77 -20.09
C PRO A 444 35.83 14.33 -18.62
N ASN A 445 34.62 14.07 -18.14
CA ASN A 445 34.43 13.21 -16.98
C ASN A 445 34.28 11.75 -17.46
N SER A 446 34.37 10.77 -16.56
CA SER A 446 34.23 9.33 -16.85
C SER A 446 32.86 8.89 -17.43
N GLN A 447 31.99 9.85 -17.79
CA GLN A 447 30.60 9.62 -18.21
C GLN A 447 30.35 9.94 -19.70
N TYR A 448 31.30 10.58 -20.40
CA TYR A 448 31.20 10.85 -21.84
C TYR A 448 31.72 9.68 -22.68
N TYR A 449 31.01 9.39 -23.77
CA TYR A 449 31.40 8.34 -24.73
C TYR A 449 31.47 8.92 -26.14
N TRP A 450 32.51 8.55 -26.88
CA TRP A 450 32.68 8.88 -28.31
C TRP A 450 33.22 7.67 -29.07
N TYR A 451 33.11 7.73 -30.40
CA TYR A 451 33.64 6.72 -31.28
C TYR A 451 34.33 7.35 -32.48
N TRP A 452 35.25 6.60 -33.07
CA TRP A 452 36.02 7.01 -34.22
C TRP A 452 35.58 6.26 -35.47
N THR A 453 35.56 6.95 -36.59
CA THR A 453 35.33 6.39 -37.93
C THR A 453 36.37 6.93 -38.89
N THR A 454 36.59 6.18 -39.99
CA THR A 454 37.40 6.60 -41.13
C THR A 454 36.52 6.57 -42.37
N SER A 455 36.69 7.52 -43.28
CA SER A 455 35.99 7.52 -44.57
C SER A 455 36.50 6.41 -45.51
N ASP A 456 37.73 5.94 -45.32
CA ASP A 456 38.34 4.87 -46.09
C ASP A 456 39.36 4.11 -45.22
N ASP A 457 38.97 2.90 -44.80
CA ASP A 457 39.77 2.04 -43.93
C ASP A 457 40.88 1.27 -44.67
N SER A 458 40.91 1.36 -46.00
CA SER A 458 41.98 0.84 -46.85
C SER A 458 43.19 1.78 -46.88
N ILE A 459 42.96 3.08 -46.66
CA ILE A 459 43.99 4.13 -46.63
C ILE A 459 44.49 4.37 -45.20
N VAL A 460 43.59 4.58 -44.23
CA VAL A 460 43.94 4.80 -42.82
C VAL A 460 42.93 4.14 -41.88
N THR A 461 43.40 3.56 -40.77
CA THR A 461 42.54 3.08 -39.67
C THR A 461 42.68 3.94 -38.43
N VAL A 462 41.64 3.99 -37.60
CA VAL A 462 41.63 4.64 -36.29
C VAL A 462 41.12 3.66 -35.22
N ASP A 463 41.79 3.59 -34.07
CA ASP A 463 41.35 2.78 -32.93
C ASP A 463 40.49 3.56 -31.92
N GLN A 464 40.03 2.91 -30.86
CA GLN A 464 39.17 3.52 -29.83
C GLN A 464 39.87 4.67 -29.05
N ASN A 465 41.20 4.70 -29.04
CA ASN A 465 42.00 5.71 -28.36
C ASN A 465 42.42 6.85 -29.29
N GLY A 466 41.99 6.83 -30.57
CA GLY A 466 42.34 7.83 -31.57
C GLY A 466 43.69 7.58 -32.27
N LYS A 467 44.29 6.39 -32.11
CA LYS A 467 45.53 6.03 -32.82
C LYS A 467 45.22 5.75 -34.29
N ILE A 468 45.74 6.60 -35.16
CA ILE A 468 45.64 6.52 -36.61
C ILE A 468 46.80 5.69 -37.14
N THR A 469 46.54 4.73 -38.02
CA THR A 469 47.56 3.94 -38.71
C THR A 469 47.39 4.08 -40.21
N ALA A 470 48.40 4.62 -40.89
CA ALA A 470 48.45 4.73 -42.34
C ALA A 470 48.74 3.38 -42.98
N LYS A 471 47.95 2.98 -43.97
CA LYS A 471 48.07 1.68 -44.66
C LYS A 471 48.55 1.81 -46.09
N LYS A 472 47.92 2.68 -46.88
CA LYS A 472 48.14 2.80 -48.31
C LYS A 472 48.12 4.26 -48.74
N LYS A 473 48.88 4.60 -49.78
CA LYS A 473 48.86 5.92 -50.42
C LYS A 473 47.42 6.34 -50.74
N GLY A 474 47.06 7.54 -50.34
CA GLY A 474 45.72 8.10 -50.53
C GLY A 474 45.35 9.09 -49.42
N THR A 475 44.16 9.66 -49.50
CA THR A 475 43.65 10.60 -48.50
C THR A 475 42.34 10.08 -47.93
N ALA A 476 42.21 10.10 -46.61
CA ALA A 476 41.03 9.63 -45.89
C ALA A 476 40.73 10.53 -44.69
N LYS A 477 39.45 10.65 -44.33
CA LYS A 477 38.97 11.51 -43.26
C LYS A 477 38.67 10.69 -42.02
N ILE A 478 39.30 11.03 -40.91
CA ILE A 478 38.99 10.50 -39.58
C ILE A 478 37.95 11.39 -38.92
N THR A 479 36.92 10.80 -38.36
CA THR A 479 35.85 11.50 -37.64
C THR A 479 35.75 10.93 -36.24
N VAL A 480 35.79 11.80 -35.22
CA VAL A 480 35.31 11.47 -33.87
C VAL A 480 33.89 11.95 -33.72
N GLN A 481 33.01 11.13 -33.15
CA GLN A 481 31.62 11.48 -32.88
C GLN A 481 31.28 11.20 -31.41
N ALA A 482 30.79 12.22 -30.71
CA ALA A 482 30.42 12.18 -29.30
C ALA A 482 28.93 12.51 -29.13
N GLY A 483 28.07 11.50 -29.25
CA GLY A 483 26.61 11.69 -29.31
C GLY A 483 26.07 11.78 -30.74
N PRO A 484 24.77 12.08 -30.92
CA PRO A 484 24.09 11.98 -32.23
C PRO A 484 24.56 13.04 -33.25
N ASP A 485 24.98 14.21 -32.80
CA ASP A 485 25.23 15.38 -33.67
C ASP A 485 26.62 16.02 -33.49
N LYS A 486 27.36 15.72 -32.41
CA LYS A 486 28.67 16.33 -32.16
C LYS A 486 29.78 15.53 -32.84
N THR A 487 30.41 16.12 -33.85
CA THR A 487 31.54 15.52 -34.57
C THR A 487 32.73 16.47 -34.71
N ALA A 488 33.93 15.91 -34.78
CA ALA A 488 35.14 16.62 -35.18
C ALA A 488 35.97 15.73 -36.10
N THR A 489 36.71 16.34 -37.03
CA THR A 489 37.31 15.58 -38.13
C THR A 489 38.74 15.99 -38.43
N CYS A 490 39.55 15.01 -38.84
CA CYS A 490 40.93 15.20 -39.28
C CYS A 490 41.13 14.55 -40.65
N THR A 491 41.64 15.31 -41.62
CA THR A 491 41.99 14.76 -42.94
C THR A 491 43.41 14.20 -42.90
N VAL A 492 43.57 12.92 -43.25
CA VAL A 492 44.84 12.22 -43.23
C VAL A 492 45.29 11.90 -44.65
N THR A 493 46.49 12.34 -45.03
CA THR A 493 47.12 12.06 -46.34
C THR A 493 48.31 11.13 -46.16
N VAL A 494 48.33 10.03 -46.91
CA VAL A 494 49.37 8.99 -46.84
C VAL A 494 50.30 9.05 -48.06
N GLY A 495 51.59 9.23 -47.82
CA GLY A 495 52.67 9.19 -48.83
C GLY A 495 53.33 7.81 -48.99
N THR A 496 54.15 7.66 -50.04
CA THR A 496 55.02 6.50 -50.30
C THR A 496 56.42 6.75 -49.73
N GLY A 497 56.82 6.01 -48.70
CA GLY A 497 58.14 6.16 -48.06
C GLY A 497 59.14 5.09 -48.49
N SER A 498 60.30 5.53 -49.00
CA SER A 498 61.56 4.77 -49.10
C SER A 498 62.19 4.57 -47.71
N SER A 499 63.02 3.53 -47.59
CA SER A 499 63.56 2.93 -46.35
C SER A 499 64.56 3.78 -45.56
N SER A 500 64.50 3.74 -44.22
CA SER A 500 65.65 3.54 -43.29
C SER A 500 65.24 3.67 -41.81
N GLY A 501 65.88 2.88 -40.92
CA GLY A 501 66.26 3.30 -39.55
C GLY A 501 65.30 3.10 -38.37
N SER A 502 65.38 1.92 -37.73
CA SER A 502 65.35 1.58 -36.28
C SER A 502 64.82 2.54 -35.18
N SER A 503 63.90 2.02 -34.33
CA SER A 503 64.13 1.71 -32.89
C SER A 503 62.80 1.32 -32.20
N ALA A 504 62.89 0.40 -31.23
CA ALA A 504 61.77 -0.33 -30.62
C ALA A 504 61.18 0.36 -29.37
N SER A 505 59.87 0.21 -29.14
CA SER A 505 59.29 -0.34 -27.89
C SER A 505 57.74 -0.21 -27.81
N SER A 506 57.14 -1.06 -26.98
CA SER A 506 55.74 -1.13 -26.50
C SER A 506 54.77 -2.11 -27.21
N SER A 507 54.89 -3.37 -26.78
CA SER A 507 53.85 -4.42 -26.68
C SER A 507 52.67 -4.39 -27.66
N ASP A 508 52.86 -5.00 -28.83
CA ASP A 508 51.77 -5.38 -29.72
C ASP A 508 50.85 -6.42 -29.06
N THR A 509 49.71 -5.99 -28.53
CA THR A 509 48.63 -6.91 -28.16
C THR A 509 47.94 -7.43 -29.43
N LYS A 510 48.58 -8.40 -30.09
CA LYS A 510 48.07 -9.05 -31.31
C LYS A 510 46.97 -10.05 -30.94
N ALA A 511 45.85 -10.01 -31.65
CA ALA A 511 44.79 -11.00 -31.50
C ALA A 511 45.31 -12.39 -31.83
N LEU A 512 44.94 -13.38 -31.01
CA LEU A 512 45.28 -14.78 -31.23
C LEU A 512 44.76 -15.24 -32.60
N ALA A 513 45.53 -16.09 -33.27
CA ALA A 513 45.10 -16.67 -34.54
C ALA A 513 43.82 -17.50 -34.37
N ALA A 514 42.97 -17.49 -35.40
CA ALA A 514 41.74 -18.29 -35.41
C ALA A 514 42.05 -19.78 -35.15
N GLY A 515 41.24 -20.43 -34.33
CA GLY A 515 41.44 -21.82 -33.93
C GLY A 515 42.22 -22.01 -32.63
N LYS A 516 43.01 -21.02 -32.19
CA LYS A 516 43.68 -21.05 -30.88
C LYS A 516 42.65 -20.95 -29.75
N THR A 517 43.02 -21.44 -28.57
CA THR A 517 42.19 -21.40 -27.37
C THR A 517 42.88 -20.67 -26.24
N PHE A 518 42.10 -20.00 -25.39
CA PHE A 518 42.60 -19.41 -24.15
C PHE A 518 41.60 -19.64 -23.01
N LYS A 519 42.08 -19.57 -21.77
CA LYS A 519 41.21 -19.58 -20.58
C LYS A 519 40.84 -18.15 -20.21
N TYR A 520 39.58 -17.94 -19.86
CA TYR A 520 39.09 -16.72 -19.23
C TYR A 520 38.22 -17.11 -18.06
N ARG A 521 38.64 -16.70 -16.85
CA ARG A 521 38.17 -17.31 -15.59
C ARG A 521 38.30 -18.83 -15.67
N ASN A 522 37.25 -19.56 -15.29
CA ASN A 522 37.24 -21.02 -15.32
C ASN A 522 36.86 -21.61 -16.68
N ASN A 523 36.61 -20.83 -17.73
CA ASN A 523 36.12 -21.36 -19.01
C ASN A 523 37.17 -21.25 -20.11
N THR A 524 37.14 -22.18 -21.06
CA THR A 524 37.99 -22.15 -22.25
C THR A 524 37.22 -21.59 -23.44
N TYR A 525 37.82 -20.62 -24.12
CA TYR A 525 37.29 -19.96 -25.30
C TYR A 525 38.15 -20.33 -26.51
N LYS A 526 37.53 -20.53 -27.68
CA LYS A 526 38.21 -20.80 -28.94
C LYS A 526 38.02 -19.61 -29.89
N VAL A 527 39.13 -19.09 -30.39
CA VAL A 527 39.14 -17.94 -31.30
C VAL A 527 38.55 -18.33 -32.65
N LYS A 528 37.67 -17.49 -33.17
CA LYS A 528 37.02 -17.59 -34.47
C LYS A 528 37.62 -16.56 -35.42
N LYS A 529 37.36 -16.69 -36.72
CA LYS A 529 37.79 -15.71 -37.72
C LYS A 529 37.25 -14.33 -37.34
N SER A 530 38.12 -13.33 -37.32
CA SER A 530 37.72 -11.94 -37.13
C SER A 530 36.96 -11.47 -38.37
N GLN A 531 35.94 -10.65 -38.14
CA GLN A 531 35.13 -10.06 -39.22
C GLN A 531 34.84 -8.61 -38.86
N ASN A 532 34.98 -7.69 -39.82
CA ASN A 532 34.76 -6.25 -39.61
C ASN A 532 35.55 -5.70 -38.41
N ASN A 533 36.84 -6.06 -38.30
CA ASN A 533 37.73 -5.70 -37.19
C ASN A 533 37.24 -6.13 -35.79
N ILE A 534 36.30 -7.06 -35.71
CA ILE A 534 35.83 -7.63 -34.45
C ILE A 534 36.41 -9.02 -34.30
N ASN A 535 37.07 -9.26 -33.16
CA ASN A 535 37.55 -10.58 -32.79
C ASN A 535 36.42 -11.38 -32.14
N TYR A 536 36.27 -12.63 -32.54
CA TYR A 536 35.20 -13.50 -32.06
C TYR A 536 35.76 -14.72 -31.35
N VAL A 537 35.03 -15.20 -30.36
CA VAL A 537 35.29 -16.48 -29.71
C VAL A 537 34.02 -17.27 -29.53
N SER A 538 34.15 -18.60 -29.55
CA SER A 538 33.15 -19.50 -29.02
C SER A 538 33.50 -19.89 -27.59
N LEU A 539 32.50 -19.97 -26.71
CA LEU A 539 32.66 -20.71 -25.45
C LEU A 539 32.85 -22.18 -25.84
N TYR A 540 34.05 -22.71 -25.61
CA TYR A 540 34.49 -23.99 -26.16
C TYR A 540 34.46 -25.12 -25.13
N ARG A 541 34.86 -24.86 -23.88
CA ARG A 541 34.78 -25.82 -22.75
C ARG A 541 34.50 -25.10 -21.44
N LEU A 542 33.80 -25.75 -20.52
CA LEU A 542 33.63 -25.29 -19.14
C LEU A 542 34.75 -25.86 -18.26
N GLY A 543 35.21 -25.10 -17.27
CA GLY A 543 36.12 -25.63 -16.25
C GLY A 543 35.43 -26.46 -15.18
N SER A 544 34.11 -26.28 -14.99
CA SER A 544 33.32 -27.12 -14.08
C SER A 544 31.92 -27.36 -14.62
N LYS A 545 31.49 -28.63 -14.60
CA LYS A 545 30.11 -29.05 -14.91
C LYS A 545 29.19 -29.09 -13.69
N LYS A 546 29.73 -28.82 -12.49
CA LYS A 546 29.00 -28.89 -11.21
C LYS A 546 28.34 -27.56 -10.82
N ALA A 547 28.62 -26.46 -11.54
CA ALA A 547 28.08 -25.14 -11.22
C ALA A 547 26.55 -25.08 -11.32
N ALA A 548 25.90 -24.47 -10.30
CA ALA A 548 24.45 -24.29 -10.27
C ALA A 548 23.97 -23.12 -11.14
N SER A 549 24.82 -22.12 -11.37
CA SER A 549 24.55 -20.98 -12.25
C SER A 549 25.79 -20.68 -13.08
N VAL A 550 25.60 -20.37 -14.36
CA VAL A 550 26.71 -19.97 -15.26
C VAL A 550 26.32 -18.72 -16.05
N SER A 551 27.20 -17.71 -16.02
CA SER A 551 27.08 -16.52 -16.86
C SER A 551 28.05 -16.60 -18.03
N ILE A 552 27.51 -16.56 -19.25
CA ILE A 552 28.27 -16.48 -20.49
C ILE A 552 28.35 -15.00 -20.86
N PRO A 553 29.51 -14.35 -20.71
CA PRO A 553 29.62 -12.91 -20.91
C PRO A 553 29.45 -12.53 -22.38
N ALA A 554 29.09 -11.28 -22.66
CA ALA A 554 29.03 -10.76 -24.02
C ALA A 554 30.44 -10.69 -24.65
N THR A 555 31.43 -10.28 -23.88
CA THR A 555 32.83 -10.18 -24.30
C THR A 555 33.76 -10.84 -23.28
N VAL A 556 34.94 -11.25 -23.75
CA VAL A 556 36.06 -11.70 -22.91
C VAL A 556 37.32 -10.97 -23.33
N LYS A 557 38.22 -10.68 -22.39
CA LYS A 557 39.51 -10.05 -22.65
C LYS A 557 40.62 -11.07 -22.44
N TYR A 558 41.58 -11.13 -23.35
CA TYR A 558 42.79 -11.95 -23.23
C TYR A 558 43.98 -11.20 -23.83
N GLN A 559 45.04 -11.01 -23.04
CA GLN A 559 46.24 -10.26 -23.42
C GLN A 559 45.91 -8.90 -24.07
N GLY A 560 45.05 -8.11 -23.40
CA GLY A 560 44.63 -6.78 -23.89
C GLY A 560 43.62 -6.79 -25.06
N VAL A 561 43.42 -7.93 -25.74
CA VAL A 561 42.48 -8.04 -26.86
C VAL A 561 41.08 -8.42 -26.39
N THR A 562 40.07 -7.68 -26.83
CA THR A 562 38.66 -7.98 -26.55
C THR A 562 38.06 -8.86 -27.64
N TYR A 563 37.42 -9.95 -27.23
CA TYR A 563 36.70 -10.88 -28.11
C TYR A 563 35.21 -10.88 -27.78
N ARG A 564 34.34 -10.84 -28.79
CA ARG A 564 32.89 -11.06 -28.64
C ARG A 564 32.59 -12.55 -28.59
N VAL A 565 31.85 -12.99 -27.57
CA VAL A 565 31.38 -14.38 -27.48
C VAL A 565 30.19 -14.54 -28.41
N ASN A 566 30.39 -15.11 -29.59
CA ASN A 566 29.36 -15.23 -30.61
C ASN A 566 28.73 -16.62 -30.74
N GLU A 567 29.28 -17.62 -30.04
CA GLU A 567 28.82 -18.99 -30.14
C GLU A 567 28.97 -19.73 -28.80
N ILE A 568 27.96 -20.50 -28.44
CA ILE A 568 28.08 -21.58 -27.45
C ILE A 568 28.39 -22.85 -28.24
N ALA A 569 29.61 -23.38 -28.13
CA ALA A 569 30.01 -24.52 -28.93
C ALA A 569 29.22 -25.80 -28.60
N ALA A 570 29.39 -26.82 -29.44
CA ALA A 570 28.73 -28.11 -29.25
C ALA A 570 29.11 -28.75 -27.91
N LYS A 571 28.13 -29.39 -27.26
CA LYS A 571 28.30 -30.19 -26.03
C LYS A 571 28.90 -29.47 -24.79
N VAL A 572 29.08 -28.15 -24.81
CA VAL A 572 29.75 -27.38 -23.74
C VAL A 572 29.13 -27.63 -22.35
N PHE A 573 27.80 -27.59 -22.27
CA PHE A 573 27.02 -27.84 -21.05
C PHE A 573 26.39 -29.25 -21.04
N MET A 574 26.85 -30.18 -21.88
CA MET A 574 26.26 -31.52 -21.94
C MET A 574 26.41 -32.23 -20.59
N ASN A 575 25.28 -32.69 -20.06
CA ASN A 575 25.09 -33.34 -18.77
C ASN A 575 25.52 -32.49 -17.56
N CYS A 576 25.44 -31.16 -17.63
CA CYS A 576 25.55 -30.30 -16.44
C CYS A 576 24.29 -30.44 -15.57
N THR A 577 24.19 -31.55 -14.82
CA THR A 577 23.00 -31.93 -14.05
C THR A 577 22.72 -31.00 -12.85
N SER A 578 23.71 -30.25 -12.40
CA SER A 578 23.56 -29.24 -11.34
C SER A 578 23.08 -27.87 -11.85
N LEU A 579 23.18 -27.59 -13.15
CA LEU A 579 22.88 -26.27 -13.71
C LEU A 579 21.39 -25.94 -13.59
N ARG A 580 21.07 -24.88 -12.84
CA ARG A 580 19.71 -24.36 -12.61
C ARG A 580 19.42 -23.11 -13.44
N LYS A 581 20.43 -22.25 -13.63
CA LYS A 581 20.33 -20.96 -14.34
C LYS A 581 21.49 -20.78 -15.31
N VAL A 582 21.21 -20.23 -16.49
CA VAL A 582 22.24 -19.78 -17.43
C VAL A 582 21.90 -18.38 -17.94
N THR A 583 22.87 -17.48 -17.89
CA THR A 583 22.79 -16.16 -18.53
C THR A 583 23.60 -16.20 -19.82
N ILE A 584 23.01 -15.79 -20.94
CA ILE A 584 23.64 -15.85 -22.26
C ILE A 584 23.90 -14.43 -22.77
N GLY A 585 25.16 -14.13 -23.08
CA GLY A 585 25.59 -12.82 -23.56
C GLY A 585 24.97 -12.39 -24.89
N ARG A 586 24.76 -11.07 -25.05
CA ARG A 586 24.02 -10.48 -26.19
C ARG A 586 24.65 -10.66 -27.56
N TYR A 587 25.93 -11.04 -27.69
CA TYR A 587 26.57 -11.27 -28.99
C TYR A 587 26.46 -12.71 -29.48
N VAL A 588 25.92 -13.63 -28.68
CA VAL A 588 25.75 -15.03 -29.07
C VAL A 588 24.74 -15.13 -30.21
N THR A 589 25.19 -15.58 -31.38
CA THR A 589 24.34 -15.76 -32.57
C THR A 589 23.93 -17.22 -32.78
N THR A 590 24.68 -18.15 -32.18
CA THR A 590 24.49 -19.61 -32.39
C THR A 590 24.58 -20.37 -31.08
N ILE A 591 23.60 -21.26 -30.85
CA ILE A 591 23.65 -22.27 -29.79
C ILE A 591 23.95 -23.61 -30.43
N GLY A 592 25.11 -24.19 -30.08
CA GLY A 592 25.69 -25.36 -30.69
C GLY A 592 24.92 -26.66 -30.49
N THR A 593 25.30 -27.65 -31.28
CA THR A 593 24.71 -28.99 -31.26
C THR A 593 24.90 -29.65 -29.89
N TYR A 594 23.80 -30.11 -29.29
CA TYR A 594 23.76 -30.68 -27.93
C TYR A 594 24.34 -29.78 -26.83
N ALA A 595 24.41 -28.45 -27.02
CA ALA A 595 25.07 -27.52 -26.11
C ALA A 595 24.65 -27.70 -24.64
N PHE A 596 23.36 -27.85 -24.35
CA PHE A 596 22.77 -28.03 -23.02
C PHE A 596 22.09 -29.40 -22.85
N ARG A 597 22.45 -30.41 -23.65
CA ARG A 597 21.81 -31.72 -23.57
C ARG A 597 21.92 -32.29 -22.16
N GLY A 598 20.80 -32.71 -21.55
CA GLY A 598 20.79 -33.38 -20.25
C GLY A 598 20.99 -32.46 -19.04
N CYS A 599 20.85 -31.13 -19.18
CA CYS A 599 20.80 -30.20 -18.05
C CYS A 599 19.47 -30.35 -17.28
N LYS A 600 19.33 -31.45 -16.51
CA LYS A 600 18.05 -31.86 -15.89
C LYS A 600 17.48 -30.84 -14.90
N LYS A 601 18.33 -30.05 -14.21
CA LYS A 601 17.90 -29.04 -13.22
C LYS A 601 17.67 -27.63 -13.79
N LEU A 602 17.92 -27.42 -15.09
CA LEU A 602 17.79 -26.10 -15.73
C LEU A 602 16.30 -25.74 -15.83
N THR A 603 15.85 -24.72 -15.11
CA THR A 603 14.41 -24.41 -14.97
C THR A 603 13.90 -23.41 -15.99
N SER A 604 14.74 -22.45 -16.39
CA SER A 604 14.42 -21.44 -17.39
C SER A 604 15.64 -21.06 -18.22
N VAL A 605 15.40 -20.64 -19.47
CA VAL A 605 16.43 -20.08 -20.35
C VAL A 605 15.86 -18.89 -21.12
N SER A 606 16.60 -17.78 -21.11
CA SER A 606 16.35 -16.62 -21.97
C SER A 606 17.36 -16.63 -23.11
N ILE A 607 16.89 -16.84 -24.34
CA ILE A 607 17.71 -16.86 -25.55
C ILE A 607 17.80 -15.43 -26.09
N PRO A 608 18.99 -14.82 -26.21
CA PRO A 608 19.15 -13.42 -26.62
C PRO A 608 18.60 -13.12 -28.02
N ALA A 609 18.24 -11.86 -28.25
CA ALA A 609 17.67 -11.39 -29.52
C ALA A 609 18.61 -11.55 -30.73
N SER A 610 19.91 -11.71 -30.52
CA SER A 610 20.94 -11.95 -31.54
C SER A 610 21.03 -13.39 -32.02
N VAL A 611 20.49 -14.36 -31.28
CA VAL A 611 20.53 -15.77 -31.67
C VAL A 611 19.68 -15.98 -32.92
N THR A 612 20.29 -16.53 -33.96
CA THR A 612 19.63 -16.83 -35.24
C THR A 612 19.36 -18.31 -35.41
N LYS A 613 20.17 -19.18 -34.77
CA LYS A 613 20.09 -20.64 -34.88
C LYS A 613 20.19 -21.33 -33.53
N ILE A 614 19.23 -22.21 -33.25
CA ILE A 614 19.28 -23.19 -32.17
C ILE A 614 19.53 -24.55 -32.82
N ASN A 615 20.75 -25.11 -32.68
CA ASN A 615 21.14 -26.30 -33.43
C ASN A 615 20.55 -27.59 -32.86
N THR A 616 20.86 -28.71 -33.54
CA THR A 616 20.39 -30.05 -33.23
C THR A 616 20.58 -30.40 -31.76
N GLY A 617 19.49 -30.79 -31.09
CA GLY A 617 19.50 -31.28 -29.71
C GLY A 617 20.00 -30.29 -28.67
N ALA A 618 20.04 -28.98 -28.96
CA ALA A 618 20.63 -27.96 -28.09
C ALA A 618 20.17 -28.04 -26.62
N PHE A 619 18.90 -28.36 -26.37
CA PHE A 619 18.29 -28.53 -25.05
C PHE A 619 17.64 -29.92 -24.88
N TYR A 620 18.14 -30.93 -25.60
CA TYR A 620 17.61 -32.29 -25.50
C TYR A 620 17.67 -32.79 -24.06
N GLY A 621 16.56 -33.31 -23.53
CA GLY A 621 16.51 -33.95 -22.21
C GLY A 621 16.68 -32.99 -21.04
N CYS A 622 16.47 -31.69 -21.23
CA CYS A 622 16.37 -30.72 -20.13
C CYS A 622 15.03 -30.88 -19.41
N THR A 623 14.87 -31.96 -18.64
CA THR A 623 13.59 -32.37 -18.05
C THR A 623 13.02 -31.36 -17.05
N GLY A 624 13.85 -30.56 -16.40
CA GLY A 624 13.44 -29.47 -15.51
C GLY A 624 13.05 -28.16 -16.20
N LEU A 625 13.25 -28.03 -17.51
CA LEU A 625 13.03 -26.78 -18.23
C LEU A 625 11.54 -26.45 -18.33
N LYS A 626 11.08 -25.47 -17.55
CA LYS A 626 9.68 -25.02 -17.47
C LYS A 626 9.36 -23.89 -18.45
N LYS A 627 10.32 -22.98 -18.69
CA LYS A 627 10.15 -21.76 -19.50
C LYS A 627 11.33 -21.55 -20.44
N VAL A 628 11.04 -21.28 -21.70
CA VAL A 628 12.03 -20.80 -22.68
C VAL A 628 11.52 -19.52 -23.32
N THR A 629 12.33 -18.47 -23.30
CA THR A 629 12.08 -17.22 -24.03
C THR A 629 12.99 -17.20 -25.25
N LEU A 630 12.42 -17.09 -26.45
CA LEU A 630 13.17 -17.06 -27.70
C LEU A 630 13.44 -15.62 -28.16
N GLY A 631 14.67 -15.35 -28.59
CA GLY A 631 15.08 -14.05 -29.12
C GLY A 631 14.40 -13.71 -30.45
N LYS A 632 14.15 -12.42 -30.70
CA LYS A 632 13.39 -11.95 -31.87
C LYS A 632 13.98 -12.34 -33.23
N LYS A 633 15.28 -12.67 -33.35
CA LYS A 633 15.95 -13.05 -34.61
C LYS A 633 16.10 -14.56 -34.84
N VAL A 634 15.55 -15.42 -33.98
CA VAL A 634 15.64 -16.88 -34.14
C VAL A 634 14.93 -17.32 -35.43
N LYS A 635 15.70 -17.81 -36.41
CA LYS A 635 15.18 -18.29 -37.70
C LYS A 635 14.91 -19.79 -37.70
N THR A 636 15.77 -20.57 -37.04
CA THR A 636 15.76 -22.04 -37.12
C THR A 636 15.78 -22.68 -35.74
N ILE A 637 14.85 -23.61 -35.51
CA ILE A 637 14.82 -24.52 -34.36
C ILE A 637 15.21 -25.91 -34.85
N GLY A 638 16.40 -26.35 -34.47
CA GLY A 638 17.05 -27.54 -35.00
C GLY A 638 16.39 -28.86 -34.61
N ARG A 639 16.85 -29.94 -35.26
CA ARG A 639 16.35 -31.30 -35.05
C ARG A 639 16.48 -31.68 -33.57
N TYR A 640 15.41 -32.16 -32.95
CA TYR A 640 15.37 -32.52 -31.53
C TYR A 640 15.78 -31.42 -30.53
N ALA A 641 15.77 -30.13 -30.92
CA ALA A 641 16.31 -29.04 -30.11
C ALA A 641 15.80 -29.00 -28.65
N PHE A 642 14.52 -29.30 -28.42
CA PHE A 642 13.88 -29.38 -27.11
C PHE A 642 13.27 -30.76 -26.83
N ARG A 643 13.76 -31.83 -27.48
CA ARG A 643 13.22 -33.18 -27.30
C ARG A 643 13.32 -33.60 -25.82
N GLY A 644 12.23 -34.09 -25.24
CA GLY A 644 12.20 -34.59 -23.87
C GLY A 644 12.27 -33.51 -22.79
N CYS A 645 12.01 -32.23 -23.12
CA CYS A 645 11.79 -31.18 -22.13
C CYS A 645 10.41 -31.36 -21.46
N THR A 646 10.29 -32.38 -20.61
CA THR A 646 9.01 -32.86 -20.05
C THR A 646 8.30 -31.84 -19.15
N SER A 647 9.01 -30.86 -18.58
CA SER A 647 8.44 -29.79 -17.76
C SER A 647 7.99 -28.55 -18.52
N LEU A 648 8.30 -28.45 -19.82
CA LEU A 648 8.07 -27.24 -20.61
C LEU A 648 6.57 -27.03 -20.83
N THR A 649 6.01 -25.89 -20.39
CA THR A 649 4.55 -25.67 -20.39
C THR A 649 4.04 -24.81 -21.53
N SER A 650 4.83 -23.83 -21.96
CA SER A 650 4.48 -22.95 -23.08
C SER A 650 5.70 -22.47 -23.84
N VAL A 651 5.56 -22.31 -25.15
CA VAL A 651 6.60 -21.78 -26.05
C VAL A 651 5.98 -20.73 -26.97
N LYS A 652 6.65 -19.59 -27.12
CA LYS A 652 6.33 -18.55 -28.09
C LYS A 652 7.42 -18.52 -29.17
N LEU A 653 7.07 -18.85 -30.41
CA LEU A 653 7.95 -18.76 -31.56
C LEU A 653 7.87 -17.35 -32.16
N PRO A 654 8.98 -16.61 -32.25
CA PRO A 654 9.00 -15.24 -32.74
C PRO A 654 8.65 -15.15 -34.23
N SER A 655 8.35 -13.94 -34.70
CA SER A 655 7.92 -13.68 -36.08
C SER A 655 8.96 -14.04 -37.15
N SER A 656 10.22 -14.21 -36.76
CA SER A 656 11.34 -14.53 -37.64
C SER A 656 11.54 -16.03 -37.89
N VAL A 657 10.85 -16.92 -37.16
CA VAL A 657 11.04 -18.37 -37.33
C VAL A 657 10.54 -18.82 -38.69
N THR A 658 11.43 -19.42 -39.49
CA THR A 658 11.09 -20.01 -40.80
C THR A 658 11.08 -21.53 -40.77
N THR A 659 11.78 -22.15 -39.81
CA THR A 659 11.94 -23.61 -39.74
C THR A 659 11.82 -24.15 -38.32
N VAL A 660 10.95 -25.14 -38.13
CA VAL A 660 10.88 -26.01 -36.95
C VAL A 660 11.22 -27.43 -37.39
N SER A 661 12.43 -27.90 -37.12
CA SER A 661 12.91 -29.17 -37.65
C SER A 661 12.29 -30.40 -36.97
N GLN A 662 12.59 -31.57 -37.54
CA GLN A 662 12.13 -32.89 -37.08
C GLN A 662 12.31 -33.06 -35.56
N GLY A 663 11.25 -33.48 -34.88
CA GLY A 663 11.25 -33.78 -33.45
C GLY A 663 11.63 -32.62 -32.52
N ALA A 664 11.61 -31.35 -32.97
CA ALA A 664 12.07 -30.20 -32.19
C ALA A 664 11.49 -30.14 -30.77
N PHE A 665 10.22 -30.49 -30.57
CA PHE A 665 9.51 -30.55 -29.28
C PHE A 665 8.97 -31.95 -28.98
N TYR A 666 9.61 -32.99 -29.52
CA TYR A 666 9.17 -34.37 -29.32
C TYR A 666 9.19 -34.73 -27.82
N GLY A 667 8.09 -35.28 -27.31
CA GLY A 667 8.00 -35.73 -25.91
C GLY A 667 7.97 -34.61 -24.86
N CYS A 668 7.68 -33.36 -25.25
CA CYS A 668 7.40 -32.27 -24.30
C CYS A 668 6.01 -32.45 -23.66
N LYS A 669 5.86 -33.47 -22.81
CA LYS A 669 4.58 -33.97 -22.28
C LYS A 669 3.69 -32.91 -21.62
N ARG A 670 4.28 -31.87 -21.02
CA ARG A 670 3.54 -30.77 -20.35
C ARG A 670 3.34 -29.53 -21.22
N LEU A 671 3.72 -29.54 -22.50
CA LEU A 671 3.59 -28.39 -23.39
C LEU A 671 2.12 -28.19 -23.75
N LYS A 672 1.44 -27.29 -23.04
CA LYS A 672 0.00 -26.99 -23.19
C LYS A 672 -0.27 -25.89 -24.23
N ARG A 673 0.68 -24.99 -24.47
CA ARG A 673 0.52 -23.87 -25.40
C ARG A 673 1.75 -23.67 -26.29
N LEU A 674 1.54 -23.70 -27.59
CA LEU A 674 2.53 -23.29 -28.58
C LEU A 674 1.96 -22.10 -29.35
N THR A 675 2.59 -20.93 -29.24
CA THR A 675 2.17 -19.73 -29.99
C THR A 675 3.19 -19.48 -31.10
N ILE A 676 2.73 -19.37 -32.33
CA ILE A 676 3.53 -19.10 -33.50
C ILE A 676 3.19 -17.68 -33.96
N GLN A 677 4.14 -16.76 -33.83
CA GLN A 677 3.97 -15.37 -34.29
C GLN A 677 4.45 -15.18 -35.74
N SER A 678 5.19 -16.14 -36.26
CA SER A 678 5.70 -16.10 -37.63
C SER A 678 4.58 -16.24 -38.64
N THR A 679 4.57 -15.35 -39.62
CA THR A 679 3.84 -15.50 -40.88
C THR A 679 4.70 -16.14 -41.98
N LYS A 680 5.99 -16.37 -41.69
CA LYS A 680 7.03 -16.84 -42.61
C LYS A 680 7.48 -18.29 -42.34
N LEU A 681 6.77 -19.04 -41.49
CA LEU A 681 7.07 -20.45 -41.23
C LEU A 681 6.88 -21.27 -42.51
N LYS A 682 7.97 -21.87 -43.01
CA LYS A 682 8.02 -22.66 -44.25
C LYS A 682 8.03 -24.15 -44.00
N THR A 683 8.70 -24.60 -42.92
CA THR A 683 8.96 -26.03 -42.71
C THR A 683 8.68 -26.43 -41.27
N VAL A 684 7.90 -27.49 -41.10
CA VAL A 684 7.71 -28.22 -39.84
C VAL A 684 8.09 -29.68 -40.08
N GLY A 685 9.12 -30.17 -39.40
CA GLY A 685 9.64 -31.51 -39.61
C GLY A 685 8.76 -32.60 -38.98
N LYS A 686 8.92 -33.84 -39.48
CA LYS A 686 8.23 -35.03 -38.97
C LYS A 686 8.34 -35.13 -37.45
N GLY A 687 7.19 -35.35 -36.78
CA GLY A 687 7.13 -35.49 -35.33
C GLY A 687 7.61 -34.28 -34.53
N ALA A 688 7.74 -33.08 -35.13
CA ALA A 688 8.20 -31.86 -34.45
C ALA A 688 7.48 -31.59 -33.13
N ILE A 689 6.21 -31.97 -33.02
CA ILE A 689 5.38 -31.81 -31.83
C ILE A 689 4.74 -33.14 -31.38
N LYS A 690 5.30 -34.30 -31.76
CA LYS A 690 4.77 -35.60 -31.35
C LYS A 690 5.02 -35.82 -29.85
N GLY A 691 4.00 -36.27 -29.11
CA GLY A 691 4.10 -36.53 -27.67
C GLY A 691 4.07 -35.28 -26.77
N ILE A 692 3.53 -34.15 -27.28
CA ILE A 692 3.14 -33.01 -26.44
C ILE A 692 1.84 -33.31 -25.69
N TYR A 693 1.37 -32.37 -24.85
CA TYR A 693 0.11 -32.53 -24.13
C TYR A 693 -1.07 -32.77 -25.09
N LYS A 694 -1.89 -33.80 -24.82
CA LYS A 694 -2.99 -34.22 -25.71
C LYS A 694 -4.02 -33.13 -26.03
N LYS A 695 -4.25 -32.18 -25.10
CA LYS A 695 -5.12 -31.00 -25.27
C LYS A 695 -4.32 -29.71 -25.51
N ALA A 696 -3.11 -29.80 -26.06
CA ALA A 696 -2.29 -28.63 -26.34
C ALA A 696 -2.97 -27.70 -27.36
N VAL A 697 -2.90 -26.40 -27.11
CA VAL A 697 -3.41 -25.37 -28.02
C VAL A 697 -2.25 -24.81 -28.83
N ILE A 698 -2.33 -24.96 -30.15
CA ILE A 698 -1.44 -24.30 -31.10
C ILE A 698 -2.14 -23.03 -31.57
N LYS A 699 -1.59 -21.86 -31.21
CA LYS A 699 -2.05 -20.54 -31.66
C LYS A 699 -1.20 -20.09 -32.84
N VAL A 700 -1.86 -19.71 -33.94
CA VAL A 700 -1.21 -19.26 -35.18
C VAL A 700 -1.89 -17.99 -35.72
N PRO A 701 -1.21 -17.18 -36.56
CA PRO A 701 -1.80 -15.96 -37.12
C PRO A 701 -3.03 -16.29 -37.96
N LYS A 702 -4.09 -15.46 -37.88
CA LYS A 702 -5.38 -15.65 -38.59
C LYS A 702 -5.20 -15.96 -40.07
N ALA A 703 -4.33 -15.21 -40.76
CA ALA A 703 -4.04 -15.40 -42.18
C ALA A 703 -3.33 -16.73 -42.54
N LYS A 704 -2.80 -17.48 -41.56
CA LYS A 704 -1.99 -18.70 -41.79
C LYS A 704 -2.60 -19.98 -41.23
N VAL A 705 -3.84 -19.94 -40.75
CA VAL A 705 -4.50 -21.10 -40.12
C VAL A 705 -4.55 -22.32 -41.05
N LYS A 706 -5.12 -22.17 -42.25
CA LYS A 706 -5.25 -23.28 -43.22
C LYS A 706 -3.88 -23.82 -43.68
N SER A 707 -2.91 -22.94 -43.95
CA SER A 707 -1.58 -23.34 -44.42
C SER A 707 -0.80 -24.05 -43.31
N TYR A 708 -0.83 -23.56 -42.07
CA TYR A 708 -0.15 -24.19 -40.95
C TYR A 708 -0.85 -25.47 -40.51
N GLN A 709 -2.17 -25.57 -40.66
CA GLN A 709 -2.86 -26.85 -40.49
C GLN A 709 -2.25 -27.94 -41.38
N LYS A 710 -2.08 -27.68 -42.68
CA LYS A 710 -1.42 -28.62 -43.60
C LYS A 710 0.03 -28.90 -43.19
N LEU A 711 0.77 -27.86 -42.81
CA LEU A 711 2.18 -27.96 -42.42
C LEU A 711 2.40 -28.84 -41.18
N PHE A 712 1.46 -28.80 -40.23
CA PHE A 712 1.52 -29.60 -39.01
C PHE A 712 0.90 -31.00 -39.15
N LYS A 713 0.08 -31.29 -40.18
CA LYS A 713 -0.48 -32.63 -40.44
C LYS A 713 0.60 -33.72 -40.60
N SER A 714 1.72 -33.41 -41.26
CA SER A 714 2.85 -34.34 -41.41
C SER A 714 3.65 -34.56 -40.10
N SER A 715 3.37 -33.76 -39.08
CA SER A 715 4.06 -33.79 -37.78
C SER A 715 3.29 -34.53 -36.69
N THR A 716 2.04 -34.96 -36.94
CA THR A 716 1.13 -35.51 -35.92
C THR A 716 1.17 -37.04 -35.82
N GLY A 717 1.33 -37.53 -34.59
CA GLY A 717 0.39 -38.47 -34.00
C GLY A 717 -0.32 -37.73 -32.87
N PHE A 718 -1.64 -37.51 -33.02
CA PHE A 718 -2.57 -36.82 -32.10
C PHE A 718 -2.28 -35.36 -31.68
N VAL A 719 -2.91 -34.38 -32.36
CA VAL A 719 -3.34 -33.09 -31.77
C VAL A 719 -4.71 -32.72 -32.36
N LYS A 720 -5.77 -32.74 -31.54
CA LYS A 720 -7.18 -32.63 -31.97
C LYS A 720 -7.67 -31.18 -32.23
N THR A 721 -6.90 -30.12 -31.94
CA THR A 721 -7.37 -28.72 -32.11
C THR A 721 -6.25 -27.68 -32.35
N MET A 722 -6.32 -26.96 -33.47
CA MET A 722 -5.55 -25.73 -33.76
C MET A 722 -6.49 -24.52 -33.63
N LYS A 723 -6.12 -23.49 -32.85
CA LYS A 723 -6.95 -22.29 -32.61
C LYS A 723 -6.32 -21.03 -33.21
N VAL A 724 -7.15 -20.11 -33.69
CA VAL A 724 -6.72 -18.83 -34.24
C VAL A 724 -6.24 -17.91 -33.12
N SER A 725 -5.09 -17.22 -33.29
CA SER A 725 -4.74 -16.11 -32.40
C SER A 725 -5.57 -14.89 -32.77
N LYS A 726 -6.29 -14.29 -31.81
CA LYS A 726 -6.77 -12.91 -31.94
C LYS A 726 -5.57 -11.98 -32.14
#